data_AF-A0A2V9VPH9-F1
#
_entry.id   AF-A0A2V9VPH9-F1
#
_cell.length_a   1.000
_cell.length_b   1.000
_cell.length_c   1.000
_cell.angle_alpha   90.00
_cell.angle_beta   90.00
_cell.angle_gamma   90.00
#
_symmetry.space_group_name_H-M   'P 1'
#
loop_
_entity.id
_entity.type
_entity.pdbx_description
1 polymer ?
#
loop_
_entity_poly.entity_id
_entity_poly.type
_entity_poly.pdbx_seq_one_letter_code
_entity_poly.pdbx_strand_id
1 'polypeptide(L)'
;MSGPRIPVSTYRLQFNQHLRFSDAKDMVAYLHELGITDLYASPLLQAKRGSMHGYDVADPSHLNSELGTDEEFDGLVRELQQHDMGLLLDIVPNHMAATSENPWWMDLLEDGPRSAFASHFDVDWHPPSRSLENRVLLPILGRPYAQALEGRELRLTYGRSGFFLNYFDFTLPIATRSYGRLLGYRQDRLERVVGSDAPTWLEFQGILAAITQIPSPGSAPAEAPGERRQHREAVKERLWSLYTGSPEVKRFVDGNVRLFNGRKGVRSTFVLLDQLLSDQAYALAFWRTANQEINYRRFFTINDLVGLRVEDPMTFEAIHSVVLRLATKGMVTGFRVDHIDGLRDPVGYLRRLQERTHPEPGARPKDFYVVVEKILSSGETLPAEWPVHGTTGYDFLNSVNGLYVDASNLPVLEEIYSRFINERVHYRDLVYRKKKQVMDSVLAVEMRTLGRYLSVLAAHDRYARELVRGELTQSLVETTACLEPYRTYIRGFEIRTQDRSAIERALREAQRRNPSMDAACFRFVREVLLLQPGPHLWPEEREARLAFVMTWQQFTGPITAKGVEDSALYVYNRLISLNEVGASPDSTDLSLASFNQVMQVRHEKWPFSMNATMTHDAKRSEDVRARINVLSELPQEWERHLNDWSAWNACKSRRVKGIRAPERNEETLLYQTLLGSWPVEDIACACYIHRIQDFMIKAVREAMVHTRWTIPNLEHEQALVDFVHAILRESPENRFLQDFKPFARKIAYHGALNSLSQLVVKLASPGVADFYQGTESWDLRLVDPDNRQPVNFHQRREMLASLEHGSATLANLLANWEDGRVKMYVMKHGLQFRKSHASLLLKGDYFPMQVEGPHQDCVIAFARRFRGDWSLVVVPRFTSRLFGADGRLIPVNPGEETRVVLPKEAPKQWFPIFEDQGQTLESTDNTLVVGDVFRSFPVALLCNTHKAPHEED
;
A
#
# COMPACT_ATOMS: atom_id res chain seq x y z
N MET A 1 -31.56 8.38 9.71
CA MET A 1 -30.14 8.03 9.90
C MET A 1 -30.00 6.59 9.45
N SER A 2 -29.14 6.30 8.48
CA SER A 2 -28.85 4.92 8.08
C SER A 2 -28.16 4.22 9.27
N GLY A 3 -28.72 3.10 9.71
CA GLY A 3 -28.11 2.27 10.73
C GLY A 3 -26.82 1.59 10.23
N PRO A 4 -26.19 0.74 11.07
CA PRO A 4 -25.03 -0.03 10.65
C PRO A 4 -25.33 -0.86 9.38
N ARG A 5 -24.47 -0.71 8.37
CA ARG A 5 -24.64 -1.27 7.01
C ARG A 5 -23.40 -2.07 6.63
N ILE A 6 -23.61 -3.26 6.06
CA ILE A 6 -22.54 -4.03 5.41
C ILE A 6 -22.64 -3.79 3.90
N PRO A 7 -21.56 -3.33 3.24
CA PRO A 7 -21.57 -3.16 1.79
C PRO A 7 -21.81 -4.48 1.06
N VAL A 8 -22.51 -4.43 -0.07
CA VAL A 8 -22.63 -5.58 -1.00
C VAL A 8 -21.50 -5.54 -2.02
N SER A 9 -21.18 -4.33 -2.49
CA SER A 9 -20.09 -4.01 -3.39
C SER A 9 -19.51 -2.62 -3.05
N THR A 10 -18.21 -2.47 -3.24
CA THR A 10 -17.49 -1.21 -3.00
C THR A 10 -16.83 -0.71 -4.28
N TYR A 11 -16.74 0.61 -4.45
CA TYR A 11 -16.03 1.23 -5.57
C TYR A 11 -14.98 2.23 -5.06
N ARG A 12 -13.70 1.93 -5.26
CA ARG A 12 -12.57 2.75 -4.79
C ARG A 12 -12.34 3.96 -5.69
N LEU A 13 -12.45 5.16 -5.12
CA LEU A 13 -12.03 6.43 -5.72
C LEU A 13 -10.78 7.01 -5.05
N GLN A 14 -9.87 7.51 -5.88
CA GLN A 14 -8.62 8.17 -5.50
C GLN A 14 -8.82 9.70 -5.51
N PHE A 15 -9.31 10.25 -4.40
CA PHE A 15 -9.51 11.68 -4.23
C PHE A 15 -8.18 12.45 -4.27
N ASN A 16 -8.16 13.56 -5.00
CA ASN A 16 -7.04 14.51 -5.10
C ASN A 16 -7.56 15.82 -5.71
N GLN A 17 -6.68 16.79 -5.96
CA GLN A 17 -7.06 18.09 -6.55
C GLN A 17 -7.76 17.99 -7.94
N HIS A 18 -7.66 16.85 -8.64
CA HIS A 18 -8.30 16.59 -9.94
C HIS A 18 -9.52 15.66 -9.86
N LEU A 19 -9.81 15.10 -8.68
CA LEU A 19 -11.02 14.32 -8.40
C LEU A 19 -11.52 14.72 -7.00
N ARG A 20 -12.31 15.80 -6.98
CA ARG A 20 -12.80 16.50 -5.80
C ARG A 20 -14.17 15.97 -5.34
N PHE A 21 -14.69 16.48 -4.23
CA PHE A 21 -16.01 16.08 -3.71
C PHE A 21 -17.15 16.34 -4.71
N SER A 22 -17.10 17.45 -5.44
CA SER A 22 -18.05 17.77 -6.50
C SER A 22 -18.03 16.75 -7.64
N ASP A 23 -16.83 16.34 -8.06
CA ASP A 23 -16.67 15.39 -9.17
C ASP A 23 -17.19 14.00 -8.75
N ALA A 24 -16.86 13.57 -7.53
CA ALA A 24 -17.37 12.31 -6.98
C ALA A 24 -18.90 12.34 -6.81
N LYS A 25 -19.48 13.49 -6.45
CA LYS A 25 -20.93 13.66 -6.36
C LYS A 25 -21.60 13.43 -7.72
N ASP A 26 -21.05 14.00 -8.78
CA ASP A 26 -21.57 13.85 -10.15
C ASP A 26 -21.48 12.40 -10.68
N MET A 27 -20.67 11.56 -10.03
CA MET A 27 -20.52 10.15 -10.36
C MET A 27 -21.47 9.22 -9.60
N VAL A 28 -22.11 9.67 -8.52
CA VAL A 28 -22.95 8.81 -7.67
C VAL A 28 -24.05 8.11 -8.47
N ALA A 29 -24.78 8.86 -9.32
CA ALA A 29 -25.83 8.29 -10.15
C ALA A 29 -25.32 7.20 -11.10
N TYR A 30 -24.16 7.42 -11.72
CA TYR A 30 -23.50 6.43 -12.58
C TYR A 30 -23.12 5.15 -11.83
N LEU A 31 -22.49 5.29 -10.65
CA LEU A 31 -22.09 4.16 -9.83
C LEU A 31 -23.32 3.38 -9.31
N HIS A 32 -24.39 4.09 -8.94
CA HIS A 32 -25.64 3.49 -8.55
C HIS A 32 -26.29 2.70 -9.70
N GLU A 33 -26.33 3.25 -10.92
CA GLU A 33 -26.85 2.59 -12.12
C GLU A 33 -26.05 1.32 -12.47
N LEU A 34 -24.73 1.38 -12.30
CA LEU A 34 -23.83 0.23 -12.45
C LEU A 34 -24.12 -0.88 -11.42
N GLY A 35 -24.70 -0.55 -10.27
CA GLY A 35 -25.05 -1.48 -9.19
C GLY A 35 -24.10 -1.49 -7.99
N ILE A 36 -23.26 -0.45 -7.85
CA ILE A 36 -22.42 -0.24 -6.66
C ILE A 36 -23.30 0.13 -5.46
N THR A 37 -22.98 -0.41 -4.28
CA THR A 37 -23.69 -0.06 -3.04
C THR A 37 -22.93 0.94 -2.17
N ASP A 38 -21.60 0.95 -2.18
CA ASP A 38 -20.83 1.81 -1.29
C ASP A 38 -19.64 2.44 -2.02
N LEU A 39 -19.47 3.74 -1.85
CA LEU A 39 -18.29 4.45 -2.30
C LEU A 39 -17.14 4.21 -1.32
N TYR A 40 -16.00 3.75 -1.81
CA TYR A 40 -14.78 3.58 -1.02
C TYR A 40 -13.82 4.73 -1.31
N ALA A 41 -13.75 5.71 -0.42
CA ALA A 41 -12.90 6.88 -0.58
C ALA A 41 -11.47 6.61 -0.09
N SER A 42 -10.47 7.12 -0.81
CA SER A 42 -9.11 7.33 -0.29
C SER A 42 -9.11 8.29 0.93
N PRO A 43 -7.99 8.44 1.65
CA PRO A 43 -7.94 9.30 2.83
C PRO A 43 -8.37 10.74 2.52
N LEU A 44 -9.25 11.29 3.37
CA LEU A 44 -9.87 12.62 3.17
C LEU A 44 -9.37 13.68 4.15
N LEU A 45 -8.54 13.33 5.14
CA LEU A 45 -7.95 14.29 6.08
C LEU A 45 -6.91 15.16 5.37
N GLN A 46 -6.65 16.36 5.90
CA GLN A 46 -5.71 17.31 5.31
C GLN A 46 -4.32 16.66 5.14
N ALA A 47 -3.97 16.39 3.89
CA ALA A 47 -2.68 15.88 3.48
C ALA A 47 -1.74 17.03 3.09
N LYS A 48 -0.49 16.70 2.76
CA LYS A 48 0.43 17.65 2.15
C LYS A 48 -0.18 18.25 0.88
N ARG A 49 0.07 19.54 0.64
CA ARG A 49 -0.38 20.24 -0.56
C ARG A 49 0.08 19.54 -1.83
N GLY A 50 -0.83 19.35 -2.77
CA GLY A 50 -0.58 18.64 -4.04
C GLY A 50 -0.47 17.13 -3.89
N SER A 51 -0.83 16.56 -2.75
CA SER A 51 -0.89 15.10 -2.56
C SER A 51 -1.88 14.48 -3.53
N MET A 52 -1.43 13.44 -4.23
CA MET A 52 -2.24 12.68 -5.18
C MET A 52 -2.91 11.45 -4.54
N HIS A 53 -2.72 11.23 -3.24
CA HIS A 53 -3.14 10.00 -2.57
C HIS A 53 -3.68 10.16 -1.14
N GLY A 54 -3.34 11.24 -0.42
CA GLY A 54 -3.87 11.51 0.92
C GLY A 54 -3.20 10.79 2.10
N TYR A 55 -2.38 9.75 1.87
CA TYR A 55 -1.67 9.02 2.93
C TYR A 55 -0.64 9.83 3.74
N ASP A 56 -0.17 10.94 3.20
CA ASP A 56 0.74 11.90 3.82
C ASP A 56 -0.04 12.97 4.61
N VAL A 57 -0.81 12.51 5.61
CA VAL A 57 -1.64 13.36 6.48
C VAL A 57 -0.77 14.40 7.20
N ALA A 58 -1.03 15.67 6.95
CA ALA A 58 -0.35 16.81 7.56
C ALA A 58 -1.11 17.34 8.78
N ASP A 59 -2.44 17.31 8.75
CA ASP A 59 -3.29 17.73 9.86
C ASP A 59 -4.54 16.84 9.95
N PRO A 60 -4.74 16.08 11.06
CA PRO A 60 -5.86 15.17 11.19
C PRO A 60 -7.15 15.88 11.68
N SER A 61 -7.09 17.18 11.99
CA SER A 61 -8.20 17.91 12.61
C SER A 61 -9.22 18.50 11.63
N HIS A 62 -8.95 18.42 10.32
CA HIS A 62 -9.81 18.93 9.26
C HIS A 62 -9.81 18.03 8.02
N LEU A 63 -10.87 18.14 7.20
CA LEU A 63 -10.90 17.58 5.85
C LEU A 63 -9.91 18.34 4.95
N ASN A 64 -9.40 17.67 3.92
CA ASN A 64 -8.46 18.27 2.99
C ASN A 64 -9.12 19.34 2.12
N SER A 65 -8.66 20.58 2.29
CA SER A 65 -9.16 21.75 1.56
C SER A 65 -8.98 21.66 0.03
N GLU A 66 -8.02 20.89 -0.49
CA GLU A 66 -7.85 20.68 -1.94
C GLU A 66 -8.95 19.79 -2.53
N LEU A 67 -9.60 18.95 -1.72
CA LEU A 67 -10.70 18.08 -2.15
C LEU A 67 -12.04 18.82 -2.22
N GLY A 68 -12.18 19.94 -1.50
CA GLY A 68 -13.39 20.74 -1.47
C GLY A 68 -13.70 21.34 -0.12
N THR A 69 -14.81 22.10 -0.05
CA THR A 69 -15.34 22.64 1.20
C THR A 69 -16.15 21.59 1.97
N ASP A 70 -16.40 21.84 3.25
CA ASP A 70 -17.26 20.99 4.07
C ASP A 70 -18.69 20.89 3.47
N GLU A 71 -19.20 21.95 2.83
CA GLU A 71 -20.49 21.93 2.14
C GLU A 71 -20.49 21.06 0.88
N GLU A 72 -19.38 21.01 0.14
CA GLU A 72 -19.21 20.11 -1.01
C GLU A 72 -19.18 18.65 -0.53
N PHE A 73 -18.50 18.36 0.58
CA PHE A 73 -18.51 17.04 1.21
C PHE A 73 -19.91 16.63 1.70
N ASP A 74 -20.62 17.53 2.40
CA ASP A 74 -22.02 17.33 2.80
C ASP A 74 -22.93 17.12 1.58
N GLY A 75 -22.64 17.77 0.46
CA GLY A 75 -23.28 17.56 -0.83
C GLY A 75 -23.11 16.14 -1.36
N LEU A 76 -21.88 15.61 -1.35
CA LEU A 76 -21.57 14.23 -1.73
C LEU A 76 -22.28 13.22 -0.81
N VAL A 77 -22.23 13.42 0.50
CA VAL A 77 -22.87 12.50 1.47
C VAL A 77 -24.39 12.46 1.29
N ARG A 78 -25.04 13.61 1.06
CA ARG A 78 -26.48 13.65 0.77
C ARG A 78 -26.83 12.93 -0.53
N GLU A 79 -26.02 13.09 -1.57
CA GLU A 79 -26.22 12.40 -2.85
C GLU A 79 -26.14 10.87 -2.68
N LEU A 80 -25.12 10.39 -1.96
CA LEU A 80 -24.99 8.97 -1.62
C LEU A 80 -26.22 8.47 -0.86
N GLN A 81 -26.69 9.22 0.14
CA GLN A 81 -27.89 8.85 0.90
C GLN A 81 -29.17 8.83 0.05
N GLN A 82 -29.32 9.73 -0.92
CA GLN A 82 -30.46 9.73 -1.85
C GLN A 82 -30.51 8.48 -2.73
N HIS A 83 -29.35 7.89 -3.01
CA HIS A 83 -29.21 6.65 -3.77
C HIS A 83 -29.10 5.38 -2.89
N ASP A 84 -29.35 5.50 -1.58
CA ASP A 84 -29.11 4.42 -0.61
C ASP A 84 -27.71 3.80 -0.76
N MET A 85 -26.70 4.66 -0.89
CA MET A 85 -25.29 4.29 -0.94
C MET A 85 -24.57 4.69 0.33
N GLY A 86 -23.62 3.86 0.76
CA GLY A 86 -22.75 4.15 1.89
C GLY A 86 -21.41 4.78 1.48
N LEU A 87 -20.66 5.24 2.48
CA LEU A 87 -19.32 5.80 2.32
C LEU A 87 -18.37 5.03 3.24
N LEU A 88 -17.46 4.25 2.64
CA LEU A 88 -16.34 3.58 3.29
C LEU A 88 -15.12 4.51 3.24
N LEU A 89 -14.62 4.94 4.40
CA LEU A 89 -13.50 5.88 4.48
C LEU A 89 -12.19 5.16 4.81
N ASP A 90 -11.17 5.42 4.01
CA ASP A 90 -9.79 5.04 4.31
C ASP A 90 -9.16 5.94 5.38
N ILE A 91 -8.57 5.34 6.42
CA ILE A 91 -7.96 6.06 7.54
C ILE A 91 -6.52 5.62 7.78
N VAL A 92 -5.66 6.57 8.20
CA VAL A 92 -4.20 6.40 8.28
C VAL A 92 -3.71 6.58 9.73
N PRO A 93 -3.77 5.56 10.59
CA PRO A 93 -3.43 5.69 12.01
C PRO A 93 -1.94 5.57 12.32
N ASN A 94 -1.14 5.00 11.41
CA ASN A 94 0.23 4.61 11.70
C ASN A 94 1.22 5.78 11.69
N HIS A 95 0.97 6.80 10.87
CA HIS A 95 1.97 7.81 10.53
C HIS A 95 1.34 9.13 10.06
N MET A 96 2.15 10.19 10.04
CA MET A 96 1.83 11.52 9.50
C MET A 96 3.01 12.08 8.70
N ALA A 97 2.76 13.11 7.89
CA ALA A 97 3.78 13.78 7.10
C ALA A 97 4.76 14.59 7.98
N ALA A 98 6.06 14.34 7.83
CA ALA A 98 7.16 15.10 8.46
C ALA A 98 7.52 16.34 7.61
N THR A 99 6.55 17.24 7.43
CA THR A 99 6.64 18.43 6.56
C THR A 99 6.43 19.72 7.34
N SER A 100 6.80 20.87 6.75
CA SER A 100 6.53 22.20 7.34
C SER A 100 5.05 22.56 7.39
N GLU A 101 4.21 21.83 6.66
CA GLU A 101 2.75 21.96 6.68
C GLU A 101 2.11 21.23 7.87
N ASN A 102 2.85 20.36 8.57
CA ASN A 102 2.34 19.64 9.73
C ASN A 102 2.60 20.46 11.01
N PRO A 103 1.57 21.06 11.63
CA PRO A 103 1.75 21.92 12.80
C PRO A 103 2.29 21.16 14.03
N TRP A 104 2.00 19.87 14.16
CA TRP A 104 2.46 19.05 15.29
C TRP A 104 3.95 18.75 15.14
N TRP A 105 4.38 18.43 13.92
CA TRP A 105 5.79 18.22 13.60
C TRP A 105 6.59 19.51 13.78
N MET A 106 6.06 20.65 13.33
CA MET A 106 6.72 21.94 13.49
C MET A 106 6.87 22.36 14.96
N ASP A 107 5.84 22.13 15.79
CA ASP A 107 5.95 22.39 17.24
C ASP A 107 6.99 21.46 17.91
N LEU A 108 7.05 20.19 17.48
CA LEU A 108 8.08 19.24 17.92
C LEU A 108 9.49 19.68 17.53
N LEU A 109 9.69 20.15 16.29
CA LEU A 109 10.99 20.65 15.84
C LEU A 109 11.41 21.95 16.52
N GLU A 110 10.46 22.77 16.99
CA GLU A 110 10.77 24.00 17.72
C GLU A 110 11.16 23.73 19.19
N ASP A 111 10.45 22.84 19.88
CA ASP A 111 10.61 22.63 21.34
C ASP A 111 11.21 21.29 21.76
N GLY A 112 11.38 20.35 20.84
CA GLY A 112 11.93 19.01 21.08
C GLY A 112 11.04 18.17 22.01
N PRO A 113 11.62 17.44 22.99
CA PRO A 113 10.86 16.61 23.93
C PRO A 113 9.83 17.37 24.78
N ARG A 114 9.92 18.72 24.83
CA ARG A 114 9.01 19.58 25.60
C ARG A 114 7.76 19.98 24.83
N SER A 115 7.68 19.68 23.53
CA SER A 115 6.51 19.96 22.71
C SER A 115 5.27 19.27 23.29
N ALA A 116 4.10 19.91 23.13
CA ALA A 116 2.82 19.29 23.48
C ALA A 116 2.53 18.05 22.62
N PHE A 117 3.18 17.93 21.46
CA PHE A 117 2.98 16.84 20.52
C PHE A 117 4.10 15.78 20.55
N ALA A 118 5.12 15.96 21.40
CA ALA A 118 6.27 15.05 21.48
C ALA A 118 5.87 13.58 21.76
N SER A 119 4.84 13.36 22.58
CA SER A 119 4.36 12.01 22.93
C SER A 119 3.56 11.33 21.81
N HIS A 120 3.07 12.07 20.82
CA HIS A 120 2.30 11.50 19.71
C HIS A 120 3.19 10.81 18.68
N PHE A 121 4.44 11.26 18.52
CA PHE A 121 5.39 10.69 17.57
C PHE A 121 6.31 9.66 18.24
N ASP A 122 6.75 8.70 17.45
CA ASP A 122 7.67 7.64 17.88
C ASP A 122 9.13 8.03 17.61
N VAL A 123 9.68 8.86 18.51
CA VAL A 123 11.06 9.38 18.48
C VAL A 123 11.88 8.76 19.60
N ASP A 124 13.05 8.20 19.27
CA ASP A 124 14.11 7.88 20.22
C ASP A 124 14.87 9.17 20.58
N TRP A 125 14.52 9.76 21.72
CA TRP A 125 15.13 10.98 22.24
C TRP A 125 16.51 10.76 22.88
N HIS A 126 16.88 9.50 23.14
CA HIS A 126 18.16 9.11 23.76
C HIS A 126 18.90 8.07 22.89
N PRO A 127 19.16 8.40 21.60
CA PRO A 127 19.89 7.50 20.72
C PRO A 127 21.36 7.41 21.17
N PRO A 128 22.11 6.37 20.75
CA PRO A 128 23.52 6.23 21.14
C PRO A 128 24.41 7.40 20.75
N SER A 129 24.04 8.14 19.70
CA SER A 129 24.77 9.31 19.24
C SER A 129 24.52 10.49 20.17
N ARG A 130 25.55 10.92 20.91
CA ARG A 130 25.47 12.10 21.79
C ARG A 130 25.10 13.38 21.06
N SER A 131 25.35 13.48 19.76
CA SER A 131 24.96 14.64 18.95
C SER A 131 23.44 14.74 18.72
N LEU A 132 22.71 13.64 18.95
CA LEU A 132 21.26 13.55 18.77
C LEU A 132 20.48 13.48 20.09
N GLU A 133 21.16 13.63 21.22
CA GLU A 133 20.53 13.69 22.54
C GLU A 133 19.47 14.82 22.57
N ASN A 134 18.21 14.46 22.80
CA ASN A 134 17.05 15.36 22.75
C ASN A 134 16.85 16.10 21.41
N ARG A 135 17.31 15.51 20.29
CA ARG A 135 17.15 16.07 18.94
C ARG A 135 16.59 15.07 17.96
N VAL A 136 15.95 15.57 16.91
CA VAL A 136 15.49 14.78 15.75
C VAL A 136 16.47 14.92 14.60
N LEU A 137 16.94 13.81 14.01
CA LEU A 137 17.72 13.86 12.78
C LEU A 137 16.81 14.10 11.57
N LEU A 138 17.07 15.16 10.78
CA LEU A 138 16.31 15.49 9.56
C LEU A 138 17.15 15.20 8.31
N PRO A 139 16.89 14.10 7.59
CA PRO A 139 17.66 13.67 6.42
C PRO A 139 17.26 14.41 5.14
N ILE A 140 17.22 15.75 5.16
CA ILE A 140 16.63 16.57 4.09
C ILE A 140 17.65 17.25 3.17
N LEU A 141 18.93 17.31 3.56
CA LEU A 141 19.92 18.04 2.75
C LEU A 141 20.25 17.24 1.49
N GLY A 142 20.33 17.90 0.34
CA GLY A 142 20.76 17.35 -0.94
C GLY A 142 22.28 17.16 -1.09
N ARG A 143 23.07 17.68 -0.14
CA ARG A 143 24.54 17.58 -0.08
C ARG A 143 25.02 17.60 1.38
N PRO A 144 26.31 17.30 1.67
CA PRO A 144 26.85 17.38 3.03
C PRO A 144 26.62 18.74 3.70
N TYR A 145 26.32 18.73 5.01
CA TYR A 145 25.94 19.90 5.81
C TYR A 145 26.82 21.13 5.58
N ALA A 146 28.14 20.97 5.71
CA ALA A 146 29.09 22.08 5.53
C ALA A 146 28.98 22.72 4.13
N GLN A 147 28.75 21.92 3.09
CA GLN A 147 28.60 22.43 1.72
C GLN A 147 27.26 23.15 1.52
N ALA A 148 26.16 22.67 2.13
CA ALA A 148 24.87 23.34 2.08
C ALA A 148 24.91 24.69 2.82
N LEU A 149 25.58 24.72 3.97
CA LEU A 149 25.81 25.92 4.78
C LEU A 149 26.66 26.95 4.03
N GLU A 150 27.88 26.58 3.62
CA GLU A 150 28.81 27.46 2.91
C GLU A 150 28.29 27.88 1.52
N GLY A 151 27.44 27.05 0.92
CA GLY A 151 26.71 27.32 -0.32
C GLY A 151 25.59 28.35 -0.20
N ARG A 152 25.22 28.76 1.03
CA ARG A 152 24.05 29.61 1.35
C ARG A 152 22.73 29.02 0.86
N GLU A 153 22.63 27.70 0.89
CA GLU A 153 21.37 26.97 0.66
C GLU A 153 20.50 26.99 1.92
N LEU A 154 21.15 26.94 3.10
CA LEU A 154 20.52 27.17 4.40
C LEU A 154 20.41 28.67 4.64
N ARG A 155 19.18 29.19 4.77
CA ARG A 155 18.92 30.62 4.92
C ARG A 155 18.02 30.90 6.11
N LEU A 156 18.57 31.60 7.09
CA LEU A 156 17.80 32.19 8.16
C LEU A 156 16.94 33.35 7.64
N THR A 157 15.68 33.38 8.02
CA THR A 157 14.73 34.45 7.74
C THR A 157 13.93 34.82 8.99
N TYR A 158 13.30 35.99 8.99
CA TYR A 158 12.40 36.44 10.04
C TYR A 158 11.07 36.86 9.43
N GLY A 159 9.96 36.45 10.04
CA GLY A 159 8.61 36.79 9.62
C GLY A 159 7.67 36.88 10.82
N ARG A 160 6.37 37.01 10.55
CA ARG A 160 5.34 37.18 11.58
C ARG A 160 5.35 36.08 12.63
N SER A 161 5.56 34.85 12.22
CA SER A 161 5.55 33.67 13.10
C SER A 161 6.93 33.36 13.71
N GLY A 162 7.90 34.26 13.57
CA GLY A 162 9.23 34.12 14.17
C GLY A 162 10.38 33.93 13.17
N PHE A 163 11.48 33.36 13.66
CA PHE A 163 12.65 33.03 12.85
C PHE A 163 12.55 31.63 12.26
N PHE A 164 12.93 31.50 10.99
CA PHE A 164 12.88 30.25 10.25
C PHE A 164 14.18 29.98 9.51
N LEU A 165 14.54 28.71 9.41
CA LEU A 165 15.57 28.23 8.51
C LEU A 165 14.92 27.67 7.25
N ASN A 166 15.23 28.28 6.11
CA ASN A 166 14.75 27.84 4.81
C ASN A 166 15.83 27.02 4.08
N TYR A 167 15.43 25.90 3.52
CA TYR A 167 16.23 25.05 2.64
C TYR A 167 15.38 24.59 1.46
N PHE A 168 15.48 25.30 0.33
CA PHE A 168 14.56 25.14 -0.80
C PHE A 168 13.10 25.21 -0.33
N ASP A 169 12.34 24.13 -0.46
CA ASP A 169 10.93 24.05 -0.08
C ASP A 169 10.71 23.80 1.43
N PHE A 170 11.75 23.44 2.17
CA PHE A 170 11.65 23.22 3.61
C PHE A 170 11.77 24.54 4.37
N THR A 171 10.80 24.78 5.27
CA THR A 171 10.83 25.87 6.26
C THR A 171 10.84 25.25 7.64
N LEU A 172 11.92 25.41 8.40
CA LEU A 172 12.08 24.83 9.74
C LEU A 172 12.07 25.92 10.81
N PRO A 173 11.44 25.70 11.97
CA PRO A 173 11.34 26.73 13.00
C PRO A 173 12.67 26.87 13.74
N ILE A 174 13.06 28.09 14.09
CA ILE A 174 14.14 28.30 15.06
C ILE A 174 13.52 28.30 16.45
N ALA A 175 14.06 27.49 17.36
CA ALA A 175 13.63 27.45 18.75
C ALA A 175 13.64 28.86 19.35
N THR A 176 12.52 29.31 19.91
CA THR A 176 12.38 30.68 20.45
C THR A 176 13.45 31.02 21.50
N ARG A 177 13.90 30.02 22.29
CA ARG A 177 15.04 30.18 23.20
C ARG A 177 16.33 30.64 22.50
N SER A 178 16.54 30.18 21.27
CA SER A 178 17.72 30.52 20.45
C SER A 178 17.67 31.96 19.93
N TYR A 179 16.52 32.65 20.01
CA TYR A 179 16.40 34.05 19.57
C TYR A 179 17.34 34.96 20.36
N GLY A 180 17.65 34.61 21.62
CA GLY A 180 18.59 35.35 22.45
C GLY A 180 19.98 35.50 21.82
N ARG A 181 20.46 34.49 21.08
CA ARG A 181 21.73 34.60 20.34
C ARG A 181 21.65 35.64 19.24
N LEU A 182 20.51 35.71 18.56
CA LEU A 182 20.36 36.56 17.39
C LEU A 182 20.05 38.00 17.76
N LEU A 183 19.17 38.19 18.75
CA LEU A 183 18.76 39.49 19.26
C LEU A 183 19.82 40.08 20.19
N GLY A 184 20.53 39.26 20.96
CA GLY A 184 21.64 39.71 21.81
C GLY A 184 22.91 40.06 21.02
N TYR A 185 23.07 39.54 19.79
CA TYR A 185 24.26 39.83 18.98
C TYR A 185 24.31 41.31 18.59
N ARG A 186 25.35 42.01 19.08
CA ARG A 186 25.57 43.45 18.84
C ARG A 186 24.42 44.33 19.36
N GLN A 187 23.69 43.90 20.39
CA GLN A 187 22.59 44.67 20.98
C GLN A 187 23.01 46.07 21.46
N ASP A 188 24.29 46.24 21.82
CA ASP A 188 24.93 47.53 22.15
C ASP A 188 24.81 48.57 21.02
N ARG A 189 24.64 48.13 19.77
CA ARG A 189 24.40 49.03 18.64
C ARG A 189 22.96 49.51 18.58
N LEU A 190 22.00 48.64 18.91
CA LEU A 190 20.60 49.03 18.98
C LEU A 190 20.39 50.01 20.13
N GLU A 191 20.96 49.72 21.30
CA GLU A 191 20.95 50.60 22.47
C GLU A 191 21.44 52.01 22.12
N ARG A 192 22.59 52.13 21.45
CA ARG A 192 23.16 53.42 21.06
C ARG A 192 22.31 54.20 20.06
N VAL A 193 21.54 53.51 19.21
CA VAL A 193 20.69 54.15 18.19
C VAL A 193 19.34 54.57 18.76
N VAL A 194 18.76 53.76 19.66
CA VAL A 194 17.42 53.98 20.21
C VAL A 194 17.45 54.80 21.51
N GLY A 195 18.52 54.68 22.30
CA GLY A 195 18.67 55.29 23.62
C GLY A 195 18.24 54.36 24.76
N SER A 196 19.03 54.29 25.83
CA SER A 196 18.84 53.32 26.93
C SER A 196 17.56 53.51 27.75
N ASP A 197 16.93 54.69 27.71
CA ASP A 197 15.68 54.98 28.44
C ASP A 197 14.43 54.94 27.53
N ALA A 198 14.61 54.69 26.23
CA ALA A 198 13.49 54.72 25.29
C ALA A 198 12.55 53.50 25.50
N PRO A 199 11.22 53.67 25.40
CA PRO A 199 10.26 52.57 25.54
C PRO A 199 10.55 51.38 24.62
N THR A 200 11.00 51.65 23.38
CA THR A 200 11.42 50.64 22.39
C THR A 200 12.57 49.77 22.90
N TRP A 201 13.54 50.36 23.59
CA TRP A 201 14.67 49.61 24.15
C TRP A 201 14.26 48.81 25.39
N LEU A 202 13.43 49.39 26.26
CA LEU A 202 12.89 48.69 27.43
C LEU A 202 12.05 47.47 27.02
N GLU A 203 11.21 47.59 26.00
CA GLU A 203 10.44 46.47 25.47
C GLU A 203 11.36 45.41 24.82
N PHE A 204 12.39 45.83 24.07
CA PHE A 204 13.39 44.91 23.53
C PHE A 204 14.10 44.10 24.62
N GLN A 205 14.51 44.77 25.71
CA GLN A 205 15.10 44.11 26.89
C GLN A 205 14.10 43.18 27.59
N GLY A 206 12.83 43.58 27.69
CA GLY A 206 11.75 42.76 28.24
C GLY A 206 11.51 41.47 27.42
N ILE A 207 11.63 41.55 26.09
CA ILE A 207 11.56 40.37 25.20
C ILE A 207 12.78 39.46 25.43
N LEU A 208 13.99 40.02 25.49
CA LEU A 208 15.21 39.23 25.79
C LEU A 208 15.14 38.55 27.16
N ALA A 209 14.62 39.23 28.18
CA ALA A 209 14.42 38.67 29.51
C ALA A 209 13.37 37.55 29.52
N ALA A 210 12.30 37.67 28.73
CA ALA A 210 11.34 36.58 28.55
C ALA A 210 11.98 35.35 27.86
N ILE A 211 12.81 35.58 26.83
CA ILE A 211 13.52 34.50 26.14
C ILE A 211 14.46 33.73 27.09
N THR A 212 15.15 34.40 28.01
CA THR A 212 16.07 33.74 28.96
C THR A 212 15.35 32.92 30.02
N GLN A 213 14.07 33.21 30.29
CA GLN A 213 13.22 32.41 31.18
C GLN A 213 12.79 31.09 30.54
N ILE A 214 12.92 30.93 29.21
CA ILE A 214 12.58 29.68 28.52
C ILE A 214 13.58 28.58 28.93
N PRO A 215 13.12 27.46 29.55
CA PRO A 215 13.99 26.42 30.10
C PRO A 215 14.85 25.70 29.05
N SER A 216 15.93 25.04 29.50
CA SER A 216 16.76 24.19 28.64
C SER A 216 16.05 22.88 28.24
N PRO A 217 16.39 22.25 27.10
CA PRO A 217 15.76 21.00 26.65
C PRO A 217 15.81 19.84 27.66
N GLY A 218 16.83 19.76 28.53
CA GLY A 218 17.01 18.68 29.51
C GLY A 218 16.59 18.98 30.95
N SER A 219 15.99 20.15 31.23
CA SER A 219 15.47 20.47 32.57
C SER A 219 14.02 20.01 32.72
N ALA A 220 13.68 19.40 33.86
CA ALA A 220 12.30 19.08 34.20
C ALA A 220 11.45 20.39 34.19
N PRO A 221 10.43 20.50 33.33
CA PRO A 221 9.68 21.74 33.23
C PRO A 221 8.73 21.92 34.41
N ALA A 222 8.65 23.14 34.95
CA ALA A 222 7.68 23.51 35.98
C ALA A 222 6.27 23.82 35.42
N GLU A 223 6.18 24.20 34.14
CA GLU A 223 4.95 24.64 33.45
C GLU A 223 4.33 23.52 32.61
N ALA A 224 3.03 23.61 32.30
CA ALA A 224 2.37 22.68 31.37
C ALA A 224 2.76 22.96 29.90
N PRO A 225 2.73 21.96 28.98
CA PRO A 225 3.07 22.17 27.56
C PRO A 225 2.27 23.28 26.87
N GLY A 226 0.98 23.43 27.19
CA GLY A 226 0.13 24.48 26.63
C GLY A 226 0.53 25.90 27.07
N GLU A 227 0.89 26.09 28.34
CA GLU A 227 1.35 27.38 28.88
C GLU A 227 2.68 27.80 28.25
N ARG A 228 3.62 26.86 28.10
CA ARG A 228 4.89 27.11 27.40
C ARG A 228 4.68 27.59 25.97
N ARG A 229 3.78 26.92 25.24
CA ARG A 229 3.42 27.31 23.88
C ARG A 229 2.86 28.73 23.85
N GLN A 230 1.95 29.07 24.76
CA GLN A 230 1.40 30.43 24.87
C GLN A 230 2.48 31.48 25.18
N HIS A 231 3.37 31.21 26.14
CA HIS A 231 4.47 32.11 26.50
C HIS A 231 5.40 32.38 25.29
N ARG A 232 5.73 31.31 24.55
CA ARG A 232 6.54 31.38 23.34
C ARG A 232 5.88 32.22 22.23
N GLU A 233 4.60 31.99 21.97
CA GLU A 233 3.86 32.78 20.98
C GLU A 233 3.74 34.24 21.40
N ALA A 234 3.55 34.53 22.70
CA ALA A 234 3.56 35.90 23.21
C ALA A 234 4.91 36.61 22.99
N VAL A 235 6.04 35.91 23.16
CA VAL A 235 7.38 36.45 22.82
C VAL A 235 7.47 36.79 21.32
N LYS A 236 7.00 35.89 20.44
CA LYS A 236 7.00 36.11 18.98
C LYS A 236 6.11 37.30 18.59
N GLU A 237 4.92 37.41 19.16
CA GLU A 237 3.99 38.52 18.90
C GLU A 237 4.57 39.87 19.34
N ARG A 238 5.14 39.94 20.56
CA ARG A 238 5.80 41.14 21.07
C ARG A 238 6.97 41.56 20.17
N LEU A 239 7.81 40.62 19.77
CA LEU A 239 8.92 40.88 18.86
C LEU A 239 8.46 41.33 17.48
N TRP A 240 7.38 40.75 16.94
CA TRP A 240 6.80 41.16 15.66
C TRP A 240 6.22 42.56 15.71
N SER A 241 5.49 42.89 16.78
CA SER A 241 4.96 44.23 17.03
C SER A 241 6.10 45.26 17.08
N LEU A 242 7.17 44.95 17.82
CA LEU A 242 8.34 45.83 17.91
C LEU A 242 9.09 45.97 16.58
N TYR A 243 9.24 44.87 15.84
CA TYR A 243 9.87 44.85 14.51
C TYR A 243 9.10 45.66 13.47
N THR A 244 7.77 45.63 13.50
CA THR A 244 6.93 46.40 12.57
C THR A 244 6.76 47.86 12.99
N GLY A 245 6.77 48.14 14.30
CA GLY A 245 6.59 49.47 14.87
C GLY A 245 7.85 50.34 14.95
N SER A 246 9.06 49.76 14.94
CA SER A 246 10.32 50.52 15.00
C SER A 246 11.24 50.24 13.80
N PRO A 247 11.51 51.25 12.95
CA PRO A 247 12.49 51.14 11.86
C PRO A 247 13.90 50.79 12.33
N GLU A 248 14.29 51.20 13.54
CA GLU A 248 15.59 50.91 14.16
C GLU A 248 15.70 49.42 14.48
N VAL A 249 14.69 48.86 15.16
CA VAL A 249 14.63 47.44 15.51
C VAL A 249 14.56 46.58 14.25
N LYS A 250 13.75 46.98 13.25
CA LYS A 250 13.72 46.31 11.95
C LYS A 250 15.09 46.24 11.29
N ARG A 251 15.80 47.37 11.18
CA ARG A 251 17.16 47.43 10.60
C ARG A 251 18.14 46.57 11.38
N PHE A 252 18.02 46.54 12.71
CA PHE A 252 18.86 45.73 13.57
C PHE A 252 18.65 44.22 13.33
N VAL A 253 17.39 43.75 13.39
CA VAL A 253 17.05 42.35 13.17
C VAL A 253 17.43 41.92 11.75
N ASP A 254 17.08 42.70 10.72
CA ASP A 254 17.44 42.40 9.33
C ASP A 254 18.97 42.37 9.15
N GLY A 255 19.69 43.25 9.84
CA GLY A 255 21.15 43.29 9.86
C GLY A 255 21.78 42.03 10.46
N ASN A 256 21.24 41.55 11.59
CA ASN A 256 21.71 40.33 12.24
C ASN A 256 21.38 39.09 11.41
N VAL A 257 20.17 39.00 10.84
CA VAL A 257 19.80 37.92 9.91
C VAL A 257 20.78 37.86 8.73
N ARG A 258 21.15 39.00 8.14
CA ARG A 258 22.16 39.05 7.07
C ARG A 258 23.53 38.56 7.51
N LEU A 259 23.96 38.88 8.73
CA LEU A 259 25.26 38.47 9.27
C LEU A 259 25.31 36.97 9.57
N PHE A 260 24.25 36.43 10.19
CA PHE A 260 24.15 34.99 10.48
C PHE A 260 24.18 34.16 9.20
N ASN A 261 23.49 34.60 8.15
CA ASN A 261 23.49 33.94 6.83
C ASN A 261 24.85 33.85 6.13
N GLY A 262 25.91 34.43 6.69
CA GLY A 262 27.28 34.33 6.18
C GLY A 262 27.48 34.96 4.81
N ARG A 263 28.73 34.88 4.34
CA ARG A 263 29.17 35.35 3.02
C ARG A 263 29.78 34.18 2.25
N LYS A 264 29.22 33.89 1.08
CA LYS A 264 29.70 32.82 0.20
C LYS A 264 31.19 33.04 -0.12
N GLY A 265 31.99 31.99 0.02
CA GLY A 265 33.44 32.05 -0.17
C GLY A 265 34.25 32.48 1.06
N VAL A 266 33.62 32.88 2.18
CA VAL A 266 34.30 33.26 3.42
C VAL A 266 33.84 32.38 4.58
N ARG A 267 34.51 31.23 4.77
CA ARG A 267 34.12 30.18 5.73
C ARG A 267 33.89 30.68 7.16
N SER A 268 34.76 31.56 7.66
CA SER A 268 34.69 32.10 9.02
C SER A 268 33.40 32.87 9.33
N THR A 269 32.66 33.29 8.31
CA THR A 269 31.40 34.03 8.50
C THR A 269 30.19 33.15 8.83
N PHE A 270 30.29 31.82 8.63
CA PHE A 270 29.18 30.89 8.88
C PHE A 270 29.10 30.39 10.33
N VAL A 271 30.09 30.70 11.16
CA VAL A 271 30.15 30.28 12.58
C VAL A 271 28.89 30.69 13.35
N LEU A 272 28.32 31.87 13.05
CA LEU A 272 27.11 32.35 13.73
C LEU A 272 25.89 31.48 13.44
N LEU A 273 25.66 31.12 12.18
CA LEU A 273 24.55 30.23 11.81
C LEU A 273 24.83 28.79 12.24
N ASP A 274 26.07 28.32 12.14
CA ASP A 274 26.44 26.97 12.61
C ASP A 274 26.17 26.77 14.11
N GLN A 275 26.55 27.76 14.93
CA GLN A 275 26.24 27.77 16.37
C GLN A 275 24.74 27.85 16.63
N LEU A 276 24.01 28.66 15.86
CA LEU A 276 22.55 28.73 15.97
C LEU A 276 21.92 27.36 15.65
N LEU A 277 22.31 26.72 14.54
CA LEU A 277 21.81 25.41 14.14
C LEU A 277 22.17 24.31 15.14
N SER A 278 23.33 24.43 15.79
CA SER A 278 23.76 23.52 16.85
C SER A 278 22.90 23.59 18.12
N ASP A 279 22.03 24.58 18.30
CA ASP A 279 21.13 24.69 19.45
C ASP A 279 19.71 24.16 19.19
N GLN A 280 19.40 23.78 17.95
CA GLN A 280 18.04 23.39 17.59
C GLN A 280 17.69 21.99 18.10
N ALA A 281 16.40 21.74 18.29
CA ALA A 281 15.87 20.41 18.63
C ALA A 281 15.89 19.43 17.44
N TYR A 282 16.54 19.82 16.34
CA TYR A 282 16.78 18.98 15.19
C TYR A 282 18.22 19.12 14.68
N ALA A 283 18.69 18.08 14.00
CA ALA A 283 20.00 18.03 13.36
C ALA A 283 19.82 17.75 11.87
N LEU A 284 20.36 18.62 11.01
CA LEU A 284 20.24 18.47 9.56
C LEU A 284 21.28 17.49 9.03
N ALA A 285 20.83 16.55 8.19
CA ALA A 285 21.70 15.54 7.61
C ALA A 285 21.52 15.40 6.10
N PHE A 286 22.60 14.96 5.44
CA PHE A 286 22.57 14.59 4.04
C PHE A 286 21.76 13.30 3.87
N TRP A 287 20.72 13.35 3.02
CA TRP A 287 19.74 12.26 2.90
C TRP A 287 20.37 10.90 2.58
N ARG A 288 21.52 10.87 1.87
CA ARG A 288 22.22 9.62 1.53
C ARG A 288 22.99 8.99 2.69
N THR A 289 23.45 9.78 3.64
CA THR A 289 24.21 9.28 4.81
C THR A 289 23.32 9.10 6.03
N ALA A 290 22.13 9.71 6.04
CA ALA A 290 21.27 9.74 7.21
C ALA A 290 20.54 8.42 7.52
N ASN A 291 20.45 7.50 6.55
CA ASN A 291 20.09 6.08 6.81
C ASN A 291 21.11 5.35 7.72
N GLN A 292 21.99 6.08 8.42
CA GLN A 292 22.88 5.54 9.44
C GLN A 292 22.52 5.99 10.87
N GLU A 293 21.69 7.03 11.04
CA GLU A 293 21.46 7.68 12.33
C GLU A 293 20.01 8.13 12.60
N ILE A 294 19.04 7.84 11.72
CA ILE A 294 17.62 8.21 11.94
C ILE A 294 17.12 7.68 13.29
N ASN A 295 16.49 8.56 14.07
CA ASN A 295 16.06 8.28 15.44
C ASN A 295 14.54 8.42 15.65
N TYR A 296 13.75 8.25 14.60
CA TYR A 296 12.30 8.14 14.70
C TYR A 296 11.79 7.00 13.83
N ARG A 297 10.69 6.36 14.23
CA ARG A 297 10.09 5.31 13.41
C ARG A 297 9.47 5.93 12.15
N ARG A 298 9.69 5.27 11.01
CA ARG A 298 9.18 5.70 9.69
C ARG A 298 8.09 4.74 9.20
N PHE A 299 7.28 5.19 8.24
CA PHE A 299 6.54 4.27 7.38
C PHE A 299 7.51 3.69 6.33
N PHE A 300 7.81 2.39 6.47
CA PHE A 300 8.86 1.72 5.70
C PHE A 300 10.18 2.51 5.70
N THR A 301 10.59 3.01 4.54
CA THR A 301 11.85 3.72 4.30
C THR A 301 11.63 5.18 3.92
N ILE A 302 10.40 5.69 4.06
CA ILE A 302 10.01 7.03 3.62
C ILE A 302 10.27 8.01 4.77
N ASN A 303 11.30 8.84 4.62
CA ASN A 303 11.72 9.79 5.66
C ASN A 303 10.65 10.84 5.98
N ASP A 304 9.82 11.17 4.99
CA ASP A 304 8.76 12.17 5.08
C ASP A 304 7.51 11.66 5.80
N LEU A 305 7.48 10.40 6.27
CA LEU A 305 6.36 9.81 6.99
C LEU A 305 6.81 9.31 8.37
N VAL A 306 6.50 10.09 9.41
CA VAL A 306 6.87 9.81 10.81
C VAL A 306 5.79 8.99 11.51
N GLY A 307 6.21 7.96 12.23
CA GLY A 307 5.33 7.03 12.96
C GLY A 307 4.67 7.67 14.18
N LEU A 308 3.40 7.33 14.39
CA LEU A 308 2.57 7.76 15.52
C LEU A 308 2.46 6.67 16.59
N ARG A 309 2.35 7.08 17.85
CA ARG A 309 2.12 6.22 19.01
C ARG A 309 0.63 6.06 19.32
N VAL A 310 -0.12 5.52 18.36
CA VAL A 310 -1.59 5.40 18.44
C VAL A 310 -2.07 4.41 19.53
N GLU A 311 -1.17 3.60 20.09
CA GLU A 311 -1.46 2.80 21.28
C GLU A 311 -1.83 3.69 22.48
N ASP A 312 -1.28 4.91 22.56
CA ASP A 312 -1.67 5.92 23.54
C ASP A 312 -3.09 6.42 23.25
N PRO A 313 -4.03 6.31 24.21
CA PRO A 313 -5.38 6.84 24.08
C PRO A 313 -5.42 8.31 23.63
N MET A 314 -4.54 9.17 24.14
CA MET A 314 -4.55 10.60 23.78
C MET A 314 -4.21 10.82 22.31
N THR A 315 -3.22 10.09 21.79
CA THR A 315 -2.87 10.12 20.35
C THR A 315 -4.02 9.60 19.50
N PHE A 316 -4.64 8.49 19.90
CA PHE A 316 -5.79 7.94 19.20
C PHE A 316 -6.93 8.96 19.08
N GLU A 317 -7.32 9.61 20.19
CA GLU A 317 -8.38 10.62 20.19
C GLU A 317 -8.06 11.79 19.27
N ALA A 318 -6.84 12.31 19.36
CA ALA A 318 -6.44 13.49 18.62
C ALA A 318 -6.52 13.26 17.10
N ILE A 319 -6.00 12.12 16.61
CA ILE A 319 -5.95 11.85 15.17
C ILE A 319 -7.29 11.31 14.60
N HIS A 320 -8.16 10.73 15.43
CA HIS A 320 -9.44 10.18 14.97
C HIS A 320 -10.64 11.11 15.18
N SER A 321 -10.44 12.28 15.80
CA SER A 321 -11.53 13.19 16.18
C SER A 321 -12.50 13.52 15.03
N VAL A 322 -11.99 13.83 13.84
CA VAL A 322 -12.80 14.13 12.65
C VAL A 322 -13.54 12.89 12.15
N VAL A 323 -12.82 11.78 11.93
CA VAL A 323 -13.41 10.59 11.32
C VAL A 323 -14.45 9.94 12.23
N LEU A 324 -14.22 9.93 13.56
CA LEU A 324 -15.21 9.47 14.53
C LEU A 324 -16.44 10.38 14.53
N ARG A 325 -16.27 11.70 14.45
CA ARG A 325 -17.39 12.64 14.32
C ARG A 325 -18.22 12.33 13.06
N LEU A 326 -17.59 12.05 11.93
CA LEU A 326 -18.29 11.67 10.70
C LEU A 326 -19.07 10.35 10.86
N ALA A 327 -18.47 9.33 11.49
CA ALA A 327 -19.12 8.06 11.78
C ALA A 327 -20.33 8.23 12.72
N THR A 328 -20.17 8.94 13.84
CA THR A 328 -21.26 9.18 14.81
C THR A 328 -22.43 9.99 14.23
N LYS A 329 -22.17 10.82 13.20
CA LYS A 329 -23.21 11.54 12.45
C LYS A 329 -23.89 10.70 11.36
N GLY A 330 -23.46 9.46 11.14
CA GLY A 330 -23.95 8.58 10.07
C GLY A 330 -23.55 9.04 8.65
N MET A 331 -22.50 9.86 8.53
CA MET A 331 -21.99 10.33 7.23
C MET A 331 -21.04 9.32 6.58
N VAL A 332 -20.43 8.47 7.40
CA VAL A 332 -19.54 7.37 6.99
C VAL A 332 -20.12 6.08 7.57
N THR A 333 -20.19 5.03 6.76
CA THR A 333 -20.80 3.73 7.10
C THR A 333 -19.77 2.64 7.39
N GLY A 334 -18.49 2.88 7.09
CA GLY A 334 -17.42 1.98 7.46
C GLY A 334 -16.02 2.59 7.37
N PHE A 335 -15.03 1.90 7.91
CA PHE A 335 -13.61 2.26 7.79
C PHE A 335 -12.77 1.17 7.14
N ARG A 336 -11.84 1.59 6.27
CA ARG A 336 -10.67 0.80 5.87
C ARG A 336 -9.47 1.33 6.63
N VAL A 337 -8.80 0.47 7.40
CA VAL A 337 -7.62 0.86 8.18
C VAL A 337 -6.36 0.59 7.36
N ASP A 338 -5.62 1.64 7.05
CA ASP A 338 -4.31 1.58 6.42
C ASP A 338 -3.25 0.97 7.34
N HIS A 339 -2.40 0.11 6.78
CA HIS A 339 -1.18 -0.39 7.38
C HIS A 339 -1.29 -0.81 8.86
N ILE A 340 -2.29 -1.66 9.16
CA ILE A 340 -2.55 -2.10 10.55
C ILE A 340 -1.32 -2.80 11.17
N ASP A 341 -0.51 -3.46 10.34
CA ASP A 341 0.71 -4.16 10.74
C ASP A 341 1.87 -3.22 11.11
N GLY A 342 1.73 -1.91 10.96
CA GLY A 342 2.68 -0.92 11.49
C GLY A 342 2.43 -0.57 12.96
N LEU A 343 1.23 -0.86 13.49
CA LEU A 343 0.84 -0.44 14.83
C LEU A 343 1.50 -1.30 15.92
N ARG A 344 1.73 -0.67 17.08
CA ARG A 344 2.32 -1.37 18.24
C ARG A 344 1.36 -2.40 18.84
N ASP A 345 0.09 -2.03 18.99
CA ASP A 345 -0.99 -2.90 19.49
C ASP A 345 -2.23 -2.84 18.56
N PRO A 346 -2.22 -3.59 17.44
CA PRO A 346 -3.34 -3.63 16.49
C PRO A 346 -4.68 -4.00 17.12
N VAL A 347 -4.69 -4.99 18.00
CA VAL A 347 -5.93 -5.49 18.63
C VAL A 347 -6.51 -4.43 19.56
N GLY A 348 -5.66 -3.78 20.37
CA GLY A 348 -6.07 -2.67 21.25
C GLY A 348 -6.63 -1.50 20.45
N TYR A 349 -5.97 -1.13 19.36
CA TYR A 349 -6.44 -0.09 18.44
C TYR A 349 -7.82 -0.41 17.85
N LEU A 350 -8.01 -1.62 17.30
CA LEU A 350 -9.27 -2.00 16.64
C LEU A 350 -10.46 -2.07 17.61
N ARG A 351 -10.24 -2.52 18.86
CA ARG A 351 -11.27 -2.49 19.90
C ARG A 351 -11.69 -1.07 20.22
N ARG A 352 -10.71 -0.17 20.45
CA ARG A 352 -10.98 1.25 20.70
C ARG A 352 -11.70 1.89 19.52
N LEU A 353 -11.34 1.56 18.28
CA LEU A 353 -12.03 2.05 17.09
C LEU A 353 -13.50 1.66 17.07
N GLN A 354 -13.81 0.39 17.26
CA GLN A 354 -15.19 -0.11 17.28
C GLN A 354 -16.03 0.49 18.43
N GLU A 355 -15.46 0.58 19.62
CA GLU A 355 -16.11 1.21 20.79
C GLU A 355 -16.44 2.68 20.52
N ARG A 356 -15.61 3.37 19.74
CA ARG A 356 -15.76 4.81 19.48
C ARG A 356 -16.62 5.16 18.28
N THR A 357 -16.81 4.25 17.34
CA THR A 357 -17.74 4.43 16.22
C THR A 357 -19.20 4.28 16.61
N HIS A 358 -19.50 3.48 17.64
CA HIS A 358 -20.85 3.30 18.18
C HIS A 358 -20.84 3.37 19.72
N PRO A 359 -20.84 4.58 20.30
CA PRO A 359 -20.74 4.76 21.76
C PRO A 359 -22.04 4.45 22.52
N GLU A 360 -23.12 4.06 21.83
CA GLU A 360 -24.44 3.83 22.46
C GLU A 360 -24.44 2.59 23.38
N PRO A 361 -25.11 2.64 24.55
CA PRO A 361 -25.26 1.49 25.43
C PRO A 361 -25.98 0.33 24.72
N GLY A 362 -25.30 -0.81 24.55
CA GLY A 362 -25.84 -2.00 23.90
C GLY A 362 -25.23 -2.31 22.52
N ALA A 363 -24.34 -1.46 22.01
CA ALA A 363 -23.57 -1.74 20.79
C ALA A 363 -22.74 -3.02 20.95
N ARG A 364 -22.78 -3.90 19.94
CA ARG A 364 -22.01 -5.14 19.89
C ARG A 364 -20.68 -4.90 19.19
N PRO A 365 -19.63 -5.68 19.52
CA PRO A 365 -18.42 -5.73 18.71
C PRO A 365 -18.78 -6.04 17.25
N LYS A 366 -18.24 -5.26 16.31
CA LYS A 366 -18.49 -5.33 14.85
C LYS A 366 -19.82 -4.74 14.37
N ASP A 367 -20.46 -3.85 15.11
CA ASP A 367 -21.61 -3.11 14.58
C ASP A 367 -21.19 -2.14 13.45
N PHE A 368 -20.00 -1.54 13.51
CA PHE A 368 -19.48 -0.70 12.41
C PHE A 368 -18.66 -1.53 11.42
N TYR A 369 -18.90 -1.35 10.11
CA TYR A 369 -18.12 -2.05 9.09
C TYR A 369 -16.67 -1.58 9.10
N VAL A 370 -15.75 -2.47 9.45
CA VAL A 370 -14.31 -2.18 9.53
C VAL A 370 -13.55 -3.30 8.82
N VAL A 371 -12.72 -2.93 7.86
CA VAL A 371 -11.77 -3.82 7.18
C VAL A 371 -10.35 -3.28 7.36
N VAL A 372 -9.37 -4.16 7.28
CA VAL A 372 -7.97 -3.82 7.50
C VAL A 372 -7.14 -4.12 6.26
N GLU A 373 -6.25 -3.21 5.89
CA GLU A 373 -5.17 -3.55 4.98
C GLU A 373 -4.17 -4.42 5.74
N LYS A 374 -4.27 -5.74 5.52
CA LYS A 374 -3.37 -6.73 6.11
C LYS A 374 -3.07 -7.80 5.08
N ILE A 375 -1.78 -8.03 4.84
CA ILE A 375 -1.33 -9.04 3.89
C ILE A 375 -1.18 -10.38 4.62
N LEU A 376 -1.86 -11.40 4.12
CA LEU A 376 -1.80 -12.76 4.65
C LEU A 376 -0.81 -13.59 3.81
N SER A 377 0.20 -14.15 4.46
CA SER A 377 1.08 -15.13 3.83
C SER A 377 0.35 -16.46 3.62
N SER A 378 0.92 -17.35 2.79
CA SER A 378 0.31 -18.67 2.54
C SER A 378 0.06 -19.46 3.85
N GLY A 379 -1.17 -19.92 4.03
CA GLY A 379 -1.62 -20.62 5.24
C GLY A 379 -1.81 -19.73 6.48
N GLU A 380 -1.59 -18.43 6.38
CA GLU A 380 -1.86 -17.48 7.46
C GLU A 380 -3.36 -17.15 7.52
N THR A 381 -3.92 -17.14 8.73
CA THR A 381 -5.29 -16.67 8.97
C THR A 381 -5.29 -15.38 9.76
N LEU A 382 -6.24 -14.48 9.44
CA LEU A 382 -6.47 -13.26 10.20
C LEU A 382 -6.79 -13.61 11.67
N PRO A 383 -6.29 -12.85 12.66
CA PRO A 383 -6.57 -13.11 14.07
C PRO A 383 -8.09 -13.07 14.37
N ALA A 384 -8.63 -14.16 14.94
CA ALA A 384 -10.07 -14.29 15.16
C ALA A 384 -10.61 -13.27 16.19
N GLU A 385 -9.76 -12.82 17.11
CA GLU A 385 -10.07 -11.84 18.14
C GLU A 385 -10.16 -10.40 17.62
N TRP A 386 -9.81 -10.13 16.36
CA TRP A 386 -9.92 -8.80 15.78
C TRP A 386 -11.39 -8.45 15.51
N PRO A 387 -11.89 -7.32 16.03
CA PRO A 387 -13.28 -6.90 15.85
C PRO A 387 -13.46 -6.22 14.48
N VAL A 388 -13.16 -6.97 13.41
CA VAL A 388 -13.21 -6.51 12.01
C VAL A 388 -14.02 -7.49 11.14
N HIS A 389 -14.38 -7.03 9.94
CA HIS A 389 -15.15 -7.78 8.96
C HIS A 389 -14.28 -8.57 7.98
N GLY A 390 -12.99 -8.22 7.90
CA GLY A 390 -12.00 -8.95 7.11
C GLY A 390 -10.87 -8.04 6.64
N THR A 391 -10.22 -8.44 5.55
CA THR A 391 -9.15 -7.70 4.90
C THR A 391 -9.68 -6.87 3.73
N THR A 392 -8.81 -6.05 3.14
CA THR A 392 -9.03 -5.39 1.84
C THR A 392 -8.97 -6.33 0.64
N GLY A 393 -8.67 -7.63 0.82
CA GLY A 393 -8.91 -8.66 -0.20
C GLY A 393 -7.73 -9.12 -1.05
N TYR A 394 -6.47 -8.83 -0.69
CA TYR A 394 -5.30 -9.39 -1.39
C TYR A 394 -5.24 -10.94 -1.33
N ASP A 395 -5.76 -11.53 -0.26
CA ASP A 395 -5.90 -12.97 -0.13
C ASP A 395 -6.90 -13.55 -1.15
N PHE A 396 -7.99 -12.84 -1.42
CA PHE A 396 -8.90 -13.17 -2.53
C PHE A 396 -8.21 -12.97 -3.88
N LEU A 397 -7.55 -11.82 -4.09
CA LEU A 397 -6.84 -11.47 -5.33
C LEU A 397 -5.87 -12.58 -5.76
N ASN A 398 -5.01 -13.02 -4.84
CA ASN A 398 -4.01 -14.03 -5.15
C ASN A 398 -4.64 -15.41 -5.39
N SER A 399 -5.68 -15.77 -4.63
CA SER A 399 -6.39 -17.04 -4.79
C SER A 399 -7.14 -17.11 -6.13
N VAL A 400 -7.85 -16.04 -6.51
CA VAL A 400 -8.60 -16.00 -7.77
C VAL A 400 -7.67 -15.92 -8.99
N ASN A 401 -6.54 -15.19 -8.89
CA ASN A 401 -5.55 -15.14 -9.96
C ASN A 401 -4.96 -16.54 -10.24
N GLY A 402 -4.73 -17.35 -9.20
CA GLY A 402 -4.25 -18.72 -9.32
C GLY A 402 -5.17 -19.64 -10.15
N LEU A 403 -6.48 -19.37 -10.20
CA LEU A 403 -7.44 -20.13 -11.02
C LEU A 403 -7.17 -20.02 -12.53
N TYR A 404 -6.39 -19.04 -12.98
CA TYR A 404 -6.09 -18.86 -14.40
C TYR A 404 -4.67 -19.28 -14.76
N VAL A 405 -3.89 -19.76 -13.79
CA VAL A 405 -2.53 -20.27 -14.00
C VAL A 405 -2.58 -21.79 -14.10
N ASP A 406 -2.04 -22.34 -15.18
CA ASP A 406 -1.90 -23.79 -15.33
C ASP A 406 -0.70 -24.29 -14.53
N ALA A 407 -0.99 -24.74 -13.31
CA ALA A 407 -0.01 -25.25 -12.38
C ALA A 407 0.80 -26.44 -12.93
N SER A 408 0.21 -27.23 -13.83
CA SER A 408 0.88 -28.40 -14.43
C SER A 408 2.06 -28.01 -15.31
N ASN A 409 2.04 -26.80 -15.87
CA ASN A 409 3.09 -26.25 -16.73
C ASN A 409 4.09 -25.35 -15.99
N LEU A 410 3.91 -25.09 -14.69
CA LEU A 410 4.88 -24.29 -13.93
C LEU A 410 6.30 -24.89 -13.90
N PRO A 411 6.50 -26.22 -13.79
CA PRO A 411 7.83 -26.81 -13.92
C PRO A 411 8.47 -26.56 -15.30
N VAL A 412 7.67 -26.58 -16.37
CA VAL A 412 8.16 -26.30 -17.73
C VAL A 412 8.56 -24.82 -17.85
N LEU A 413 7.75 -23.91 -17.32
CA LEU A 413 8.10 -22.49 -17.26
C LEU A 413 9.35 -22.21 -16.42
N GLU A 414 9.54 -22.95 -15.31
CA GLU A 414 10.75 -22.89 -14.48
C GLU A 414 12.00 -23.29 -15.27
N GLU A 415 11.91 -24.35 -16.08
CA GLU A 415 13.02 -24.80 -16.94
C GLU A 415 13.32 -23.80 -18.05
N ILE A 416 12.28 -23.26 -18.71
CA ILE A 416 12.43 -22.21 -19.73
C ILE A 416 13.11 -20.99 -19.13
N TYR A 417 12.59 -20.51 -17.99
CA TYR A 417 13.13 -19.36 -17.28
C TYR A 417 14.60 -19.58 -16.89
N SER A 418 14.90 -20.69 -16.21
CA SER A 418 16.24 -21.00 -15.71
C SER A 418 17.26 -21.12 -16.85
N ARG A 419 16.88 -21.77 -17.96
CA ARG A 419 17.73 -21.92 -19.14
C ARG A 419 17.95 -20.59 -19.85
N PHE A 420 16.89 -19.78 -19.96
CA PHE A 420 16.98 -18.47 -20.58
C PHE A 420 17.93 -17.57 -19.80
N ILE A 421 17.76 -17.41 -18.49
CA ILE A 421 18.64 -16.55 -17.68
C ILE A 421 20.00 -17.18 -17.36
N ASN A 422 20.19 -18.47 -17.67
CA ASN A 422 21.40 -19.25 -17.36
C ASN A 422 21.71 -19.33 -15.85
N GLU A 423 20.67 -19.38 -15.03
CA GLU A 423 20.72 -19.50 -13.58
C GLU A 423 19.44 -20.17 -13.09
N ARG A 424 19.52 -21.03 -12.06
CA ARG A 424 18.33 -21.50 -11.36
C ARG A 424 18.14 -20.70 -10.08
N VAL A 425 17.07 -19.91 -10.03
CA VAL A 425 16.78 -19.02 -8.89
C VAL A 425 15.84 -19.71 -7.92
N HIS A 426 16.33 -20.09 -6.74
CA HIS A 426 15.47 -20.58 -5.66
C HIS A 426 14.78 -19.41 -4.95
N TYR A 427 13.45 -19.29 -5.12
CA TYR A 427 12.67 -18.14 -4.62
C TYR A 427 12.84 -17.89 -3.12
N ARG A 428 12.80 -18.93 -2.28
CA ARG A 428 12.97 -18.78 -0.83
C ARG A 428 14.36 -18.26 -0.44
N ASP A 429 15.39 -18.66 -1.16
CA ASP A 429 16.75 -18.15 -0.94
C ASP A 429 16.91 -16.71 -1.45
N LEU A 430 16.21 -16.35 -2.54
CA LEU A 430 16.11 -14.98 -2.99
C LEU A 430 15.42 -14.09 -1.94
N VAL A 431 14.26 -14.49 -1.42
CA VAL A 431 13.54 -13.76 -0.37
C VAL A 431 14.41 -13.55 0.86
N TYR A 432 15.05 -14.62 1.35
CA TYR A 432 15.98 -14.54 2.48
C TYR A 432 17.12 -13.53 2.21
N ARG A 433 17.77 -13.59 1.03
CA ARG A 433 18.82 -12.63 0.66
C ARG A 433 18.31 -11.19 0.56
N LYS A 434 17.11 -10.97 0.01
CA LYS A 434 16.52 -9.64 -0.16
C LYS A 434 16.08 -9.02 1.17
N LYS A 435 15.48 -9.81 2.08
CA LYS A 435 15.17 -9.36 3.44
C LYS A 435 16.45 -8.91 4.18
N LYS A 436 17.55 -9.67 4.04
CA LYS A 436 18.87 -9.27 4.57
C LYS A 436 19.41 -8.00 3.89
N GLN A 437 19.36 -7.92 2.57
CA GLN A 437 19.78 -6.72 1.84
C GLN A 437 19.06 -5.46 2.32
N VAL A 438 17.76 -5.55 2.62
CA VAL A 438 16.97 -4.43 3.18
C VAL A 438 17.45 -4.06 4.60
N MET A 439 17.62 -5.05 5.49
CA MET A 439 18.16 -4.85 6.83
C MET A 439 19.58 -4.32 6.84
N ASP A 440 20.38 -4.57 5.79
CA ASP A 440 21.76 -4.09 5.70
C ASP A 440 21.89 -2.73 5.01
N SER A 441 20.84 -2.27 4.32
CA SER A 441 20.87 -1.03 3.53
C SER A 441 19.88 0.03 4.00
N VAL A 442 18.60 -0.11 3.64
CA VAL A 442 17.59 0.95 3.81
C VAL A 442 16.95 0.97 5.21
N LEU A 443 17.03 -0.15 5.95
CA LEU A 443 16.52 -0.30 7.32
C LEU A 443 17.62 -0.72 8.32
N ALA A 444 18.86 -0.36 8.02
CA ALA A 444 20.02 -0.76 8.80
C ALA A 444 20.10 -0.10 10.18
N VAL A 445 19.52 1.09 10.35
CA VAL A 445 19.52 1.80 11.64
C VAL A 445 18.59 1.13 12.61
N GLU A 446 17.35 0.88 12.17
CA GLU A 446 16.33 0.21 12.95
C GLU A 446 16.81 -1.17 13.39
N MET A 447 17.43 -1.95 12.48
CA MET A 447 18.02 -3.24 12.81
C MET A 447 19.17 -3.13 13.83
N ARG A 448 20.09 -2.18 13.67
CA ARG A 448 21.17 -1.95 14.65
C ARG A 448 20.61 -1.50 16.02
N THR A 449 19.55 -0.71 16.03
CA THR A 449 18.86 -0.27 17.25
C THR A 449 18.21 -1.45 17.96
N LEU A 450 17.53 -2.34 17.24
CA LEU A 450 17.02 -3.59 17.80
C LEU A 450 18.14 -4.49 18.33
N GLY A 451 19.25 -4.65 17.61
CA GLY A 451 20.43 -5.37 18.08
C GLY A 451 21.01 -4.78 19.37
N ARG A 452 21.02 -3.45 19.51
CA ARG A 452 21.38 -2.75 20.75
C ARG A 452 20.41 -3.11 21.88
N TYR A 453 19.10 -3.00 21.67
CA TYR A 453 18.11 -3.32 22.70
C TYR A 453 18.21 -4.78 23.15
N LEU A 454 18.39 -5.72 22.22
CA LEU A 454 18.61 -7.12 22.53
C LEU A 454 19.89 -7.32 23.37
N SER A 455 20.96 -6.58 23.08
CA SER A 455 22.21 -6.62 23.85
C SER A 455 22.05 -6.06 25.27
N VAL A 456 21.23 -5.02 25.44
CA VAL A 456 20.88 -4.49 26.76
C VAL A 456 20.11 -5.53 27.56
N LEU A 457 19.13 -6.21 26.95
CA LEU A 457 18.43 -7.32 27.60
C LEU A 457 19.39 -8.45 28.00
N ALA A 458 20.33 -8.81 27.11
CA ALA A 458 21.33 -9.84 27.39
C ALA A 458 22.25 -9.45 28.55
N ALA A 459 22.68 -8.18 28.64
CA ALA A 459 23.56 -7.70 29.70
C ALA A 459 22.93 -7.76 31.10
N HIS A 460 21.61 -7.64 31.20
CA HIS A 460 20.87 -7.77 32.46
C HIS A 460 20.52 -9.24 32.79
N ASP A 461 20.52 -10.13 31.79
CA ASP A 461 20.26 -11.55 32.01
C ASP A 461 21.54 -12.31 32.43
N ARG A 462 21.49 -12.94 33.61
CA ARG A 462 22.59 -13.73 34.19
C ARG A 462 23.18 -14.77 33.24
N TYR A 463 22.38 -15.39 32.38
CA TYR A 463 22.78 -16.47 31.47
C TYR A 463 23.16 -15.99 30.07
N ALA A 464 22.89 -14.72 29.74
CA ALA A 464 23.17 -14.14 28.43
C ALA A 464 24.20 -12.99 28.45
N ARG A 465 24.61 -12.51 29.63
CA ARG A 465 25.53 -11.35 29.78
C ARG A 465 26.89 -11.50 29.11
N GLU A 466 27.33 -12.73 28.84
CA GLU A 466 28.62 -13.02 28.18
C GLU A 466 28.48 -13.21 26.66
N LEU A 467 27.26 -13.17 26.12
CA LEU A 467 27.02 -13.31 24.68
C LEU A 467 27.53 -12.08 23.92
N VAL A 468 28.16 -12.33 22.77
CA VAL A 468 28.75 -11.28 21.94
C VAL A 468 27.65 -10.49 21.24
N ARG A 469 27.64 -9.16 21.44
CA ARG A 469 26.66 -8.24 20.83
C ARG A 469 26.50 -8.39 19.32
N GLY A 470 27.63 -8.57 18.60
CA GLY A 470 27.62 -8.76 17.14
C GLY A 470 26.88 -10.03 16.74
N GLU A 471 27.14 -11.14 17.44
CA GLU A 471 26.50 -12.43 17.17
C GLU A 471 25.01 -12.43 17.55
N LEU A 472 24.63 -11.77 18.65
CA LEU A 472 23.22 -11.56 19.01
C LEU A 472 22.45 -10.79 17.93
N THR A 473 23.04 -9.70 17.44
CA THR A 473 22.44 -8.90 16.36
C THR A 473 22.30 -9.72 15.10
N GLN A 474 23.34 -10.50 14.74
CA GLN A 474 23.29 -11.37 13.58
C GLN A 474 22.23 -12.46 13.74
N SER A 475 22.12 -13.13 14.90
CA SER A 475 21.08 -14.15 15.14
C SER A 475 19.68 -13.57 14.98
N LEU A 476 19.46 -12.30 15.38
CA LEU A 476 18.19 -11.61 15.15
C LEU A 476 17.95 -11.29 13.67
N VAL A 477 18.97 -10.86 12.92
CA VAL A 477 18.92 -10.67 11.46
C VAL A 477 18.53 -11.99 10.77
N GLU A 478 19.21 -13.09 11.10
CA GLU A 478 18.95 -14.41 10.51
C GLU A 478 17.52 -14.88 10.82
N THR A 479 17.07 -14.72 12.06
CA THR A 479 15.71 -15.08 12.48
C THR A 479 14.67 -14.23 11.77
N THR A 480 14.89 -12.92 11.66
CA THR A 480 13.96 -11.99 10.99
C THR A 480 13.87 -12.27 9.49
N ALA A 481 14.99 -12.60 8.83
CA ALA A 481 15.01 -12.97 7.42
C ALA A 481 14.28 -14.29 7.12
N CYS A 482 14.22 -15.20 8.11
CA CYS A 482 13.52 -16.48 8.00
C CYS A 482 12.06 -16.44 8.47
N LEU A 483 11.57 -15.29 8.98
CA LEU A 483 10.17 -15.13 9.34
C LEU A 483 9.32 -15.09 8.07
N GLU A 484 8.40 -16.04 7.95
CA GLU A 484 7.47 -16.15 6.81
C GLU A 484 6.38 -15.07 6.84
N PRO A 485 5.54 -14.94 7.90
CA PRO A 485 4.50 -13.91 7.95
C PRO A 485 5.09 -12.51 8.01
N TYR A 486 4.28 -11.51 7.67
CA TYR A 486 4.67 -10.10 7.79
C TYR A 486 5.07 -9.75 9.23
N ARG A 487 4.31 -10.24 10.21
CA ARG A 487 4.61 -10.09 11.64
C ARG A 487 3.83 -11.09 12.50
N THR A 488 4.21 -11.17 13.76
CA THR A 488 3.42 -11.81 14.82
C THR A 488 2.60 -10.77 15.62
N TYR A 489 1.68 -11.24 16.46
CA TYR A 489 0.74 -10.41 17.22
C TYR A 489 0.80 -10.60 18.75
N ILE A 490 2.01 -10.77 19.29
CA ILE A 490 2.27 -10.88 20.72
C ILE A 490 2.10 -9.50 21.38
N ARG A 491 1.19 -9.41 22.34
CA ARG A 491 0.91 -8.19 23.13
C ARG A 491 0.90 -8.42 24.65
N GLY A 492 1.22 -9.62 25.07
CA GLY A 492 1.24 -10.07 26.46
C GLY A 492 1.93 -11.42 26.56
N PHE A 493 1.90 -12.04 27.74
CA PHE A 493 2.61 -13.29 28.00
C PHE A 493 1.91 -14.55 27.47
N GLU A 494 0.66 -14.42 27.01
CA GLU A 494 -0.06 -15.47 26.29
C GLU A 494 0.21 -15.36 24.79
N ILE A 495 0.97 -16.33 24.26
CA ILE A 495 1.37 -16.35 22.85
C ILE A 495 0.49 -17.35 22.09
N ARG A 496 -0.13 -16.88 21.01
CA ARG A 496 -0.92 -17.72 20.11
C ARG A 496 -0.07 -18.83 19.49
N THR A 497 -0.67 -20.00 19.28
CA THR A 497 -0.01 -21.17 18.67
C THR A 497 0.60 -20.84 17.31
N GLN A 498 -0.10 -20.03 16.51
CA GLN A 498 0.37 -19.61 15.19
C GLN A 498 1.64 -18.74 15.27
N ASP A 499 1.66 -17.73 16.15
CA ASP A 499 2.82 -16.86 16.37
C ASP A 499 4.02 -17.65 16.90
N ARG A 500 3.79 -18.52 17.89
CA ARG A 500 4.82 -19.43 18.42
C ARG A 500 5.40 -20.31 17.33
N SER A 501 4.55 -20.93 16.52
CA SER A 501 4.97 -21.82 15.42
C SER A 501 5.79 -21.07 14.37
N ALA A 502 5.37 -19.86 13.99
CA ALA A 502 6.09 -19.01 13.04
C ALA A 502 7.49 -18.65 13.55
N ILE A 503 7.60 -18.18 14.80
CA ILE A 503 8.90 -17.83 15.42
C ILE A 503 9.80 -19.06 15.51
N GLU A 504 9.28 -20.21 15.95
CA GLU A 504 10.08 -21.43 16.05
C GLU A 504 10.55 -21.96 14.68
N ARG A 505 9.71 -21.90 13.64
CA ARG A 505 10.13 -22.24 12.27
C ARG A 505 11.24 -21.32 11.79
N ALA A 506 11.09 -20.00 11.99
CA ALA A 506 12.08 -19.01 11.60
C ALA A 506 13.43 -19.26 12.28
N LEU A 507 13.43 -19.54 13.60
CA LEU A 507 14.64 -19.86 14.36
C LEU A 507 15.32 -21.15 13.87
N ARG A 508 14.55 -22.21 13.63
CA ARG A 508 15.11 -23.48 13.12
C ARG A 508 15.75 -23.30 11.74
N GLU A 509 15.07 -22.57 10.86
CA GLU A 509 15.60 -22.30 9.52
C GLU A 509 16.82 -21.38 9.56
N ALA A 510 16.82 -20.36 10.42
CA ALA A 510 17.95 -19.48 10.64
C ALA A 510 19.20 -20.24 11.14
N GLN A 511 19.02 -21.16 12.10
CA GLN A 511 20.08 -22.04 12.58
C GLN A 511 20.58 -23.00 11.49
N ARG A 512 19.66 -23.61 10.72
CA ARG A 512 19.99 -24.54 9.63
C ARG A 512 20.84 -23.85 8.55
N ARG A 513 20.53 -22.60 8.22
CA ARG A 513 21.28 -21.79 7.25
C ARG A 513 22.63 -21.32 7.75
N ASN A 514 22.81 -21.21 9.08
CA ASN A 514 23.99 -20.61 9.70
C ASN A 514 24.60 -21.50 10.79
N PRO A 515 25.12 -22.70 10.45
CA PRO A 515 25.61 -23.68 11.43
C PRO A 515 26.87 -23.27 12.19
N SER A 516 27.61 -22.25 11.71
CA SER A 516 28.83 -21.74 12.36
C SER A 516 28.57 -20.68 13.43
N MET A 517 27.33 -20.19 13.57
CA MET A 517 26.96 -19.18 14.56
C MET A 517 26.69 -19.82 15.92
N ASP A 518 26.96 -19.09 17.01
CA ASP A 518 26.74 -19.58 18.37
C ASP A 518 25.25 -19.92 18.63
N ALA A 519 25.00 -21.19 18.93
CA ALA A 519 23.68 -21.69 19.29
C ALA A 519 23.11 -21.01 20.55
N ALA A 520 23.96 -20.50 21.45
CA ALA A 520 23.50 -19.76 22.63
C ALA A 520 22.83 -18.44 22.27
N CYS A 521 23.32 -17.73 21.24
CA CYS A 521 22.67 -16.51 20.74
C CYS A 521 21.26 -16.79 20.21
N PHE A 522 21.07 -17.86 19.42
CA PHE A 522 19.74 -18.26 18.96
C PHE A 522 18.81 -18.73 20.09
N ARG A 523 19.34 -19.43 21.11
CA ARG A 523 18.54 -19.77 22.30
C ARG A 523 18.06 -18.52 23.02
N PHE A 524 18.92 -17.52 23.21
CA PHE A 524 18.52 -16.27 23.85
C PHE A 524 17.49 -15.49 23.03
N VAL A 525 17.68 -15.38 21.70
CA VAL A 525 16.68 -14.79 20.80
C VAL A 525 15.34 -15.53 20.94
N ARG A 526 15.34 -16.88 20.99
CA ARG A 526 14.13 -17.67 21.22
C ARG A 526 13.47 -17.35 22.55
N GLU A 527 14.23 -17.26 23.63
CA GLU A 527 13.73 -16.95 24.98
C GLU A 527 13.08 -15.57 25.04
N VAL A 528 13.68 -14.57 24.38
CA VAL A 528 13.14 -13.21 24.30
C VAL A 528 11.88 -13.18 23.43
N LEU A 529 11.94 -13.68 22.19
CA LEU A 529 10.82 -13.62 21.24
C LEU A 529 9.60 -14.44 21.68
N LEU A 530 9.81 -15.54 22.41
CA LEU A 530 8.73 -16.37 22.96
C LEU A 530 8.40 -16.03 24.42
N LEU A 531 8.91 -14.91 24.95
CA LEU A 531 8.67 -14.42 26.31
C LEU A 531 8.80 -15.53 27.37
N GLN A 532 9.82 -16.38 27.22
CA GLN A 532 9.98 -17.53 28.09
C GLN A 532 10.24 -17.06 29.53
N PRO A 533 9.50 -17.59 30.51
CA PRO A 533 9.73 -17.26 31.90
C PRO A 533 11.07 -17.87 32.34
N GLY A 534 11.85 -17.08 33.05
CA GLY A 534 13.04 -17.53 33.77
C GLY A 534 12.87 -17.19 35.25
N PRO A 535 13.20 -18.11 36.19
CA PRO A 535 13.10 -17.82 37.62
C PRO A 535 14.02 -16.66 38.07
N HIS A 536 15.00 -16.31 37.25
CA HIS A 536 15.93 -15.20 37.47
C HIS A 536 15.42 -13.86 36.97
N LEU A 537 14.34 -13.81 36.19
CA LEU A 537 13.85 -12.57 35.58
C LEU A 537 12.92 -11.81 36.51
N TRP A 538 13.26 -10.55 36.78
CA TRP A 538 12.40 -9.62 37.49
C TRP A 538 11.22 -9.16 36.61
N PRO A 539 10.11 -8.70 37.22
CA PRO A 539 8.95 -8.19 36.46
C PRO A 539 9.33 -7.14 35.42
N GLU A 540 10.22 -6.21 35.76
CA GLU A 540 10.69 -5.14 34.88
C GLU A 540 11.43 -5.69 33.65
N GLU A 541 12.23 -6.75 33.83
CA GLU A 541 12.96 -7.39 32.73
C GLU A 541 12.02 -8.16 31.81
N ARG A 542 10.95 -8.75 32.36
CA ARG A 542 9.90 -9.42 31.57
C ARG A 542 9.13 -8.41 30.72
N GLU A 543 8.77 -7.27 31.30
CA GLU A 543 8.13 -6.17 30.56
C GLU A 543 9.06 -5.57 29.50
N ALA A 544 10.36 -5.44 29.79
CA ALA A 544 11.34 -5.00 28.81
C ALA A 544 11.46 -5.96 27.61
N ARG A 545 11.39 -7.29 27.85
CA ARG A 545 11.31 -8.28 26.77
C ARG A 545 10.03 -8.13 25.95
N LEU A 546 8.87 -7.94 26.60
CA LEU A 546 7.61 -7.70 25.88
C LEU A 546 7.69 -6.43 25.02
N ALA A 547 8.20 -5.33 25.57
CA ALA A 547 8.40 -4.09 24.84
C ALA A 547 9.31 -4.29 23.61
N PHE A 548 10.41 -5.04 23.76
CA PHE A 548 11.28 -5.39 22.65
C PHE A 548 10.56 -6.20 21.57
N VAL A 549 9.81 -7.23 21.95
CA VAL A 549 9.04 -8.06 21.00
C VAL A 549 8.03 -7.20 20.24
N MET A 550 7.30 -6.32 20.92
CA MET A 550 6.33 -5.43 20.26
C MET A 550 7.01 -4.50 19.26
N THR A 551 8.18 -3.95 19.57
CA THR A 551 8.97 -3.13 18.63
C THR A 551 9.51 -3.95 17.46
N TRP A 552 10.01 -5.17 17.70
CA TRP A 552 10.45 -6.08 16.64
C TRP A 552 9.31 -6.41 15.68
N GLN A 553 8.09 -6.62 16.18
CA GLN A 553 6.91 -6.88 15.33
C GLN A 553 6.51 -5.70 14.44
N GLN A 554 6.72 -4.45 14.88
CA GLN A 554 6.52 -3.27 14.01
C GLN A 554 7.59 -3.18 12.91
N PHE A 555 8.74 -3.83 13.11
CA PHE A 555 9.86 -3.83 12.17
C PHE A 555 9.78 -4.93 11.11
N THR A 556 9.24 -6.11 11.43
CA THR A 556 9.22 -7.26 10.50
C THR A 556 8.32 -7.04 9.28
N GLY A 557 7.23 -6.28 9.42
CA GLY A 557 6.32 -5.93 8.32
C GLY A 557 7.05 -5.18 7.21
N PRO A 558 7.70 -4.03 7.51
CA PRO A 558 8.59 -3.31 6.58
C PRO A 558 9.65 -4.18 5.91
N ILE A 559 10.28 -5.12 6.64
CA ILE A 559 11.27 -6.04 6.06
C ILE A 559 10.64 -6.96 5.02
N THR A 560 9.43 -7.45 5.28
CA THR A 560 8.73 -8.31 4.33
C THR A 560 8.26 -7.51 3.11
N ALA A 561 7.63 -6.35 3.30
CA ALA A 561 7.20 -5.49 2.19
C ALA A 561 8.38 -5.08 1.28
N LYS A 562 9.46 -4.54 1.87
CA LYS A 562 10.62 -4.08 1.08
C LYS A 562 11.51 -5.21 0.55
N GLY A 563 11.60 -6.33 1.26
CA GLY A 563 12.42 -7.47 0.85
C GLY A 563 11.72 -8.36 -0.18
N VAL A 564 10.39 -8.49 -0.08
CA VAL A 564 9.60 -9.36 -0.95
C VAL A 564 8.94 -8.54 -2.04
N GLU A 565 7.96 -7.71 -1.68
CA GLU A 565 7.11 -7.01 -2.65
C GLU A 565 7.88 -6.02 -3.52
N ASP A 566 8.74 -5.22 -2.89
CA ASP A 566 9.53 -4.18 -3.54
C ASP A 566 10.96 -4.66 -3.84
N SER A 567 11.20 -5.98 -3.90
CA SER A 567 12.47 -6.49 -4.42
C SER A 567 12.38 -7.89 -5.03
N ALA A 568 12.08 -8.93 -4.25
CA ALA A 568 12.07 -10.30 -4.76
C ALA A 568 11.07 -10.50 -5.91
N LEU A 569 9.91 -9.81 -5.87
CA LEU A 569 8.90 -9.82 -6.93
C LEU A 569 9.35 -9.15 -8.25
N TYR A 570 10.41 -8.35 -8.22
CA TYR A 570 11.02 -7.75 -9.42
C TYR A 570 12.23 -8.54 -9.94
N VAL A 571 12.63 -9.60 -9.23
CA VAL A 571 13.77 -10.44 -9.60
C VAL A 571 13.32 -11.82 -10.07
N TYR A 572 12.34 -12.44 -9.42
CA TYR A 572 11.88 -13.78 -9.79
C TYR A 572 10.85 -13.74 -10.93
N ASN A 573 11.31 -13.70 -12.17
CA ASN A 573 10.48 -13.37 -13.34
C ASN A 573 9.97 -14.58 -14.13
N ARG A 574 9.81 -15.75 -13.49
CA ARG A 574 9.27 -16.96 -14.14
C ARG A 574 7.91 -16.73 -14.80
N LEU A 575 6.97 -16.15 -14.04
CA LEU A 575 5.64 -15.76 -14.51
C LEU A 575 5.16 -14.57 -13.67
N ILE A 576 5.29 -13.36 -14.19
CA ILE A 576 5.16 -12.12 -13.40
C ILE A 576 3.73 -11.79 -12.98
N SER A 577 2.71 -12.50 -13.49
CA SER A 577 1.33 -12.39 -13.00
C SER A 577 1.16 -12.96 -11.60
N LEU A 578 2.08 -13.82 -11.14
CA LEU A 578 2.14 -14.31 -9.77
C LEU A 578 2.93 -13.37 -8.85
N ASN A 579 3.54 -12.31 -9.39
CA ASN A 579 4.35 -11.36 -8.63
C ASN A 579 3.50 -10.17 -8.18
N GLU A 580 2.57 -10.44 -7.26
CA GLU A 580 1.67 -9.46 -6.66
C GLU A 580 1.87 -9.24 -5.15
N VAL A 581 1.28 -8.16 -4.64
CA VAL A 581 1.20 -7.89 -3.21
C VAL A 581 0.53 -9.07 -2.48
N GLY A 582 1.23 -9.63 -1.49
CA GLY A 582 0.79 -10.83 -0.75
C GLY A 582 0.91 -12.16 -1.49
N ALA A 583 1.40 -12.16 -2.72
CA ALA A 583 1.57 -13.39 -3.48
C ALA A 583 2.77 -14.20 -3.00
N SER A 584 2.75 -15.51 -3.29
CA SER A 584 3.91 -16.40 -3.16
C SER A 584 4.20 -17.02 -4.53
N PRO A 585 5.07 -16.40 -5.35
CA PRO A 585 5.41 -16.87 -6.71
C PRO A 585 5.92 -18.32 -6.80
N ASP A 586 6.43 -18.89 -5.71
CA ASP A 586 6.84 -20.30 -5.61
C ASP A 586 5.72 -21.25 -5.17
N SER A 587 4.50 -20.75 -4.97
CA SER A 587 3.35 -21.58 -4.58
C SER A 587 3.08 -22.64 -5.65
N THR A 588 2.92 -23.87 -5.19
CA THR A 588 2.46 -25.01 -5.99
C THR A 588 0.96 -25.24 -5.84
N ASP A 589 0.31 -24.53 -4.92
CA ASP A 589 -1.09 -24.74 -4.55
C ASP A 589 -1.99 -23.69 -5.21
N LEU A 590 -2.27 -23.88 -6.50
CA LEU A 590 -3.11 -23.00 -7.34
C LEU A 590 -4.36 -23.74 -7.88
N SER A 591 -4.74 -24.84 -7.21
CA SER A 591 -5.81 -25.71 -7.69
C SER A 591 -7.20 -25.11 -7.45
N LEU A 592 -8.18 -25.55 -8.25
CA LEU A 592 -9.58 -25.19 -8.02
C LEU A 592 -10.07 -25.68 -6.65
N ALA A 593 -9.62 -26.86 -6.20
CA ALA A 593 -9.97 -27.40 -4.88
C ALA A 593 -9.50 -26.48 -3.74
N SER A 594 -8.29 -25.93 -3.86
CA SER A 594 -7.71 -25.03 -2.87
C SER A 594 -8.44 -23.70 -2.83
N PHE A 595 -8.80 -23.13 -3.98
CA PHE A 595 -9.68 -21.96 -4.05
C PHE A 595 -11.03 -22.22 -3.36
N ASN A 596 -11.67 -23.36 -3.66
CA ASN A 596 -12.94 -23.74 -3.05
C ASN A 596 -12.84 -23.85 -1.52
N GLN A 597 -11.75 -24.42 -1.01
CA GLN A 597 -11.49 -24.49 0.44
C GLN A 597 -11.32 -23.10 1.06
N VAL A 598 -10.60 -22.19 0.39
CA VAL A 598 -10.48 -20.79 0.84
C VAL A 598 -11.84 -20.09 0.86
N MET A 599 -12.70 -20.31 -0.15
CA MET A 599 -14.04 -19.72 -0.19
C MET A 599 -14.96 -20.27 0.89
N GLN A 600 -14.87 -21.55 1.22
CA GLN A 600 -15.60 -22.16 2.35
C GLN A 600 -15.16 -21.54 3.68
N VAL A 601 -13.85 -21.46 3.95
CA VAL A 601 -13.32 -20.84 5.18
C VAL A 601 -13.69 -19.37 5.26
N ARG A 602 -13.65 -18.64 4.13
CA ARG A 602 -14.09 -17.25 4.04
C ARG A 602 -15.57 -17.11 4.38
N HIS A 603 -16.44 -17.94 3.81
CA HIS A 603 -17.87 -17.94 4.13
C HIS A 603 -18.13 -18.17 5.63
N GLU A 604 -17.44 -19.13 6.24
CA GLU A 604 -17.63 -19.48 7.66
C GLU A 604 -17.09 -18.42 8.63
N LYS A 605 -15.91 -17.84 8.35
CA LYS A 605 -15.18 -17.02 9.32
C LYS A 605 -15.15 -15.53 8.99
N TRP A 606 -15.14 -15.19 7.71
CA TRP A 606 -14.95 -13.82 7.22
C TRP A 606 -15.91 -13.50 6.05
N PRO A 607 -17.25 -13.69 6.20
CA PRO A 607 -18.21 -13.60 5.11
C PRO A 607 -18.33 -12.19 4.49
N PHE A 608 -17.78 -11.18 5.18
CA PHE A 608 -17.83 -9.77 4.79
C PHE A 608 -16.43 -9.19 4.50
N SER A 609 -15.41 -10.04 4.32
CA SER A 609 -14.10 -9.59 3.85
C SER A 609 -14.19 -9.14 2.38
N MET A 610 -13.36 -8.19 1.97
CA MET A 610 -13.39 -7.71 0.59
C MET A 610 -12.80 -8.73 -0.40
N ASN A 611 -13.34 -8.74 -1.62
CA ASN A 611 -12.92 -9.50 -2.77
C ASN A 611 -12.32 -8.53 -3.78
N ALA A 612 -11.07 -8.11 -3.54
CA ALA A 612 -10.35 -7.23 -4.45
C ALA A 612 -9.68 -8.02 -5.57
N THR A 613 -9.66 -7.43 -6.76
CA THR A 613 -8.86 -7.89 -7.91
C THR A 613 -7.92 -6.81 -8.41
N MET A 614 -8.14 -5.55 -8.04
CA MET A 614 -7.26 -4.44 -8.35
C MET A 614 -7.30 -3.44 -7.20
N THR A 615 -6.17 -2.81 -6.91
CA THR A 615 -6.02 -1.77 -5.88
C THR A 615 -5.00 -0.73 -6.36
N HIS A 616 -4.87 0.38 -5.64
CA HIS A 616 -3.88 1.41 -5.94
C HIS A 616 -2.42 0.98 -5.65
N ASP A 617 -2.21 -0.15 -4.93
CA ASP A 617 -0.87 -0.68 -4.62
C ASP A 617 -0.55 -2.00 -5.33
N ALA A 618 -1.51 -2.57 -6.06
CA ALA A 618 -1.25 -3.74 -6.91
C ALA A 618 -0.12 -3.42 -7.90
N LYS A 619 0.82 -4.36 -8.08
CA LYS A 619 1.98 -4.16 -8.98
C LYS A 619 1.54 -4.16 -10.45
N ARG A 620 0.43 -4.81 -10.78
CA ARG A 620 -0.17 -4.88 -12.13
C ARG A 620 -1.69 -4.93 -12.02
N SER A 621 -2.40 -4.37 -12.99
CA SER A 621 -3.87 -4.47 -13.06
C SER A 621 -4.37 -5.89 -13.23
N GLU A 622 -5.65 -6.10 -12.93
CA GLU A 622 -6.31 -7.40 -13.07
C GLU A 622 -6.25 -7.96 -14.50
N ASP A 623 -6.42 -7.12 -15.51
CA ASP A 623 -6.42 -7.58 -16.91
C ASP A 623 -4.99 -7.80 -17.45
N VAL A 624 -3.99 -7.08 -16.92
CA VAL A 624 -2.56 -7.36 -17.20
C VAL A 624 -2.21 -8.76 -16.69
N ARG A 625 -2.63 -9.12 -15.48
CA ARG A 625 -2.38 -10.45 -14.91
C ARG A 625 -3.15 -11.53 -15.66
N ALA A 626 -4.42 -11.30 -15.98
CA ALA A 626 -5.25 -12.24 -16.73
C ALA A 626 -4.64 -12.61 -18.10
N ARG A 627 -4.01 -11.65 -18.78
CA ARG A 627 -3.25 -11.88 -20.02
C ARG A 627 -1.98 -12.68 -19.80
N ILE A 628 -1.16 -12.28 -18.84
CA ILE A 628 0.13 -12.95 -18.58
C ILE A 628 -0.09 -14.40 -18.13
N ASN A 629 -1.19 -14.69 -17.41
CA ASN A 629 -1.57 -16.05 -17.01
C ASN A 629 -1.68 -17.02 -18.20
N VAL A 630 -2.07 -16.54 -19.39
CA VAL A 630 -2.18 -17.36 -20.62
C VAL A 630 -0.82 -17.98 -21.02
N LEU A 631 0.31 -17.38 -20.64
CA LEU A 631 1.64 -17.96 -20.91
C LEU A 631 1.85 -19.32 -20.23
N SER A 632 1.14 -19.58 -19.13
CA SER A 632 1.15 -20.91 -18.48
C SER A 632 0.44 -21.98 -19.31
N GLU A 633 -0.46 -21.60 -20.21
CA GLU A 633 -1.15 -22.51 -21.12
C GLU A 633 -0.31 -22.81 -22.37
N LEU A 634 0.58 -21.89 -22.75
CA LEU A 634 1.35 -21.90 -24.00
C LEU A 634 2.88 -21.86 -23.78
N PRO A 635 3.47 -22.71 -22.90
CA PRO A 635 4.87 -22.55 -22.50
C PRO A 635 5.87 -22.72 -23.66
N GLN A 636 5.62 -23.63 -24.62
CA GLN A 636 6.53 -23.82 -25.75
C GLN A 636 6.46 -22.68 -26.77
N GLU A 637 5.27 -22.12 -27.01
CA GLU A 637 5.11 -20.95 -27.87
C GLU A 637 5.79 -19.72 -27.23
N TRP A 638 5.64 -19.57 -25.92
CA TRP A 638 6.37 -18.57 -25.14
C TRP A 638 7.89 -18.73 -25.23
N GLU A 639 8.43 -19.94 -25.05
CA GLU A 639 9.88 -20.20 -25.16
C GLU A 639 10.42 -19.81 -26.54
N ARG A 640 9.71 -20.14 -27.61
CA ARG A 640 10.09 -19.77 -28.98
C ARG A 640 10.18 -18.25 -29.12
N HIS A 641 9.12 -17.54 -28.76
CA HIS A 641 9.06 -16.08 -28.85
C HIS A 641 10.14 -15.41 -27.99
N LEU A 642 10.32 -15.85 -26.74
CA LEU A 642 11.34 -15.31 -25.83
C LEU A 642 12.75 -15.40 -26.43
N ASN A 643 13.11 -16.55 -27.00
CA ASN A 643 14.42 -16.75 -27.62
C ASN A 643 14.59 -15.92 -28.91
N ASP A 644 13.57 -15.93 -29.78
CA ASP A 644 13.57 -15.18 -31.04
C ASP A 644 13.70 -13.67 -30.80
N TRP A 645 12.89 -13.13 -29.88
CA TRP A 645 12.88 -11.71 -29.54
C TRP A 645 14.21 -11.27 -28.92
N SER A 646 14.77 -12.08 -28.02
CA SER A 646 16.08 -11.80 -27.42
C SER A 646 17.18 -11.76 -28.48
N ALA A 647 17.16 -12.70 -29.43
CA ALA A 647 18.13 -12.77 -30.52
C ALA A 647 18.00 -11.58 -31.48
N TRP A 648 16.80 -11.23 -31.93
CA TRP A 648 16.59 -10.11 -32.86
C TRP A 648 16.88 -8.76 -32.24
N ASN A 649 16.64 -8.61 -30.93
CA ASN A 649 16.89 -7.37 -30.21
C ASN A 649 18.31 -7.27 -29.64
N ALA A 650 19.15 -8.32 -29.75
CA ALA A 650 20.50 -8.33 -29.17
C ALA A 650 21.37 -7.15 -29.63
N CYS A 651 21.26 -6.76 -30.90
CA CYS A 651 22.01 -5.63 -31.47
C CYS A 651 21.59 -4.25 -30.91
N LYS A 652 20.44 -4.17 -30.24
CA LYS A 652 19.92 -2.96 -29.59
C LYS A 652 20.36 -2.84 -28.13
N SER A 653 20.90 -3.91 -27.54
CA SER A 653 21.44 -3.91 -26.18
C SER A 653 22.81 -3.24 -26.11
N ARG A 654 23.18 -2.72 -24.92
CA ARG A 654 24.50 -2.12 -24.66
C ARG A 654 25.23 -2.90 -23.57
N ARG A 655 26.55 -2.72 -23.48
CA ARG A 655 27.35 -3.19 -22.34
C ARG A 655 27.67 -2.05 -21.39
N VAL A 656 27.20 -2.14 -20.15
CA VAL A 656 27.49 -1.21 -19.06
C VAL A 656 28.37 -1.94 -18.05
N LYS A 657 29.61 -1.48 -17.88
CA LYS A 657 30.60 -2.12 -16.99
C LYS A 657 30.78 -3.63 -17.22
N GLY A 658 30.73 -4.04 -18.49
CA GLY A 658 30.88 -5.45 -18.90
C GLY A 658 29.59 -6.27 -18.88
N ILE A 659 28.52 -5.77 -18.26
CA ILE A 659 27.20 -6.41 -18.15
C ILE A 659 26.33 -5.97 -19.33
N ARG A 660 25.54 -6.88 -19.90
CA ARG A 660 24.57 -6.56 -20.96
C ARG A 660 23.35 -5.88 -20.33
N ALA A 661 22.90 -4.77 -20.91
CA ALA A 661 21.70 -4.05 -20.49
C ALA A 661 20.72 -3.95 -21.69
N PRO A 662 19.50 -4.52 -21.58
CA PRO A 662 18.99 -5.33 -20.48
C PRO A 662 19.72 -6.68 -20.31
N GLU A 663 19.79 -7.16 -19.08
CA GLU A 663 20.09 -8.56 -18.79
C GLU A 663 18.93 -9.47 -19.24
N ARG A 664 19.19 -10.78 -19.37
CA ARG A 664 18.14 -11.73 -19.78
C ARG A 664 16.97 -11.75 -18.78
N ASN A 665 17.23 -11.62 -17.48
CA ASN A 665 16.15 -11.55 -16.50
C ASN A 665 15.30 -10.26 -16.62
N GLU A 666 15.92 -9.15 -17.03
CA GLU A 666 15.22 -7.88 -17.31
C GLU A 666 14.42 -7.96 -18.62
N GLU A 667 14.92 -8.68 -19.64
CA GLU A 667 14.16 -8.99 -20.86
C GLU A 667 12.92 -9.85 -20.57
N THR A 668 13.05 -10.89 -19.74
CA THR A 668 11.91 -11.72 -19.34
C THR A 668 10.80 -10.87 -18.69
N LEU A 669 11.18 -9.95 -17.79
CA LEU A 669 10.24 -9.00 -17.18
C LEU A 669 9.61 -8.09 -18.24
N LEU A 670 10.42 -7.49 -19.11
CA LEU A 670 9.96 -6.55 -20.14
C LEU A 670 8.98 -7.21 -21.10
N TYR A 671 9.30 -8.37 -21.65
CA TYR A 671 8.47 -9.04 -22.64
C TYR A 671 7.13 -9.51 -22.07
N GLN A 672 7.11 -10.06 -20.85
CA GLN A 672 5.85 -10.39 -20.18
C GLN A 672 5.02 -9.13 -19.86
N THR A 673 5.69 -8.03 -19.44
CA THR A 673 5.01 -6.76 -19.19
C THR A 673 4.37 -6.23 -20.48
N LEU A 674 5.10 -6.25 -21.60
CA LEU A 674 4.57 -5.84 -22.90
C LEU A 674 3.34 -6.67 -23.29
N LEU A 675 3.38 -8.01 -23.13
CA LEU A 675 2.23 -8.87 -23.43
C LEU A 675 1.02 -8.58 -22.54
N GLY A 676 1.26 -8.27 -21.27
CA GLY A 676 0.21 -7.94 -20.32
C GLY A 676 -0.42 -6.56 -20.56
N SER A 677 0.39 -5.54 -20.85
CA SER A 677 -0.09 -4.14 -20.95
C SER A 677 -0.27 -3.62 -22.38
N TRP A 678 -0.06 -4.45 -23.42
CA TRP A 678 -0.16 -3.99 -24.80
C TRP A 678 -1.54 -3.38 -25.08
N PRO A 679 -1.61 -2.17 -25.67
CA PRO A 679 -2.88 -1.54 -26.03
C PRO A 679 -3.73 -2.44 -26.94
N VAL A 680 -5.03 -2.49 -26.69
CA VAL A 680 -5.98 -3.26 -27.52
C VAL A 680 -6.37 -2.48 -28.77
N GLU A 681 -6.54 -1.17 -28.62
CA GLU A 681 -6.68 -0.22 -29.72
C GLU A 681 -5.30 0.30 -30.14
N ASP A 682 -5.19 0.78 -31.38
CA ASP A 682 -3.96 1.33 -31.96
C ASP A 682 -3.68 2.73 -31.36
N ILE A 683 -3.33 2.77 -30.07
CA ILE A 683 -3.03 3.99 -29.34
C ILE A 683 -1.65 4.50 -29.78
N ALA A 684 -1.52 5.83 -29.93
CA ALA A 684 -0.29 6.52 -30.26
C ALA A 684 0.93 5.97 -29.50
N CYS A 685 1.82 5.31 -30.24
CA CYS A 685 2.96 4.52 -29.74
C CYS A 685 3.88 5.28 -28.76
N ALA A 686 4.02 6.61 -28.89
CA ALA A 686 4.92 7.41 -28.07
C ALA A 686 4.57 7.44 -26.57
N CYS A 687 3.28 7.61 -26.21
CA CYS A 687 2.87 7.64 -24.80
C CYS A 687 3.07 6.28 -24.13
N TYR A 688 2.83 5.18 -24.86
CA TYR A 688 3.04 3.83 -24.35
C TYR A 688 4.53 3.53 -24.13
N ILE A 689 5.41 3.92 -25.07
CA ILE A 689 6.87 3.76 -24.90
C ILE A 689 7.34 4.41 -23.60
N HIS A 690 6.92 5.65 -23.32
CA HIS A 690 7.31 6.36 -22.10
C HIS A 690 6.82 5.64 -20.84
N ARG A 691 5.57 5.17 -20.82
CA ARG A 691 5.03 4.36 -19.71
C ARG A 691 5.87 3.13 -19.41
N ILE A 692 6.30 2.41 -20.46
CA ILE A 692 7.16 1.22 -20.29
C ILE A 692 8.57 1.59 -19.85
N GLN A 693 9.13 2.71 -20.33
CA GLN A 693 10.43 3.22 -19.86
C GLN A 693 10.38 3.55 -18.36
N ASP A 694 9.38 4.31 -17.92
CA ASP A 694 9.17 4.66 -16.51
C ASP A 694 9.01 3.41 -15.64
N PHE A 695 8.19 2.46 -16.10
CA PHE A 695 8.03 1.16 -15.44
C PHE A 695 9.35 0.42 -15.30
N MET A 696 10.14 0.30 -16.37
CA MET A 696 11.40 -0.43 -16.34
C MET A 696 12.38 0.20 -15.36
N ILE A 697 12.50 1.54 -15.33
CA ILE A 697 13.35 2.25 -14.35
C ILE A 697 12.89 1.95 -12.92
N LYS A 698 11.58 2.03 -12.64
CA LYS A 698 11.05 1.68 -11.32
C LYS A 698 11.39 0.22 -10.98
N ALA A 699 11.06 -0.71 -11.85
CA ALA A 699 11.26 -2.14 -11.62
C ALA A 699 12.72 -2.51 -11.33
N VAL A 700 13.70 -1.98 -12.07
CA VAL A 700 15.11 -2.31 -11.83
C VAL A 700 15.68 -1.63 -10.59
N ARG A 701 15.10 -0.50 -10.16
CA ARG A 701 15.44 0.15 -8.88
C ARG A 701 14.88 -0.62 -7.68
N GLU A 702 13.65 -1.14 -7.77
CA GLU A 702 13.07 -2.03 -6.75
C GLU A 702 13.83 -3.37 -6.69
N ALA A 703 14.20 -3.93 -7.85
CA ALA A 703 14.99 -5.16 -7.92
C ALA A 703 16.33 -5.06 -7.17
N MET A 704 16.90 -3.86 -7.02
CA MET A 704 18.16 -3.61 -6.28
C MET A 704 19.33 -4.53 -6.72
N VAL A 705 19.42 -4.82 -8.02
CA VAL A 705 20.49 -5.65 -8.62
C VAL A 705 21.60 -4.76 -9.19
N HIS A 706 21.28 -3.95 -10.22
CA HIS A 706 22.26 -3.07 -10.89
C HIS A 706 22.09 -1.59 -10.59
N THR A 707 20.91 -1.19 -10.15
CA THR A 707 20.55 0.17 -9.73
C THR A 707 19.61 0.11 -8.53
N ARG A 708 19.47 1.22 -7.80
CA ARG A 708 18.56 1.37 -6.66
C ARG A 708 18.27 2.85 -6.42
N TRP A 709 17.15 3.16 -5.77
CA TRP A 709 16.72 4.53 -5.49
C TRP A 709 17.77 5.39 -4.76
N THR A 710 18.51 4.79 -3.83
CA THR A 710 19.52 5.49 -3.02
C THR A 710 20.82 5.79 -3.76
N ILE A 711 21.20 4.94 -4.72
CA ILE A 711 22.42 5.07 -5.53
C ILE A 711 22.10 4.62 -6.97
N PRO A 712 21.52 5.50 -7.79
CA PRO A 712 21.15 5.16 -9.17
C PRO A 712 22.38 4.88 -10.06
N ASN A 713 22.29 3.84 -10.88
CA ASN A 713 23.23 3.56 -11.96
C ASN A 713 22.67 4.09 -13.29
N LEU A 714 22.87 5.38 -13.53
CA LEU A 714 22.27 6.11 -14.66
C LEU A 714 22.68 5.55 -16.04
N GLU A 715 23.87 4.95 -16.16
CA GLU A 715 24.30 4.32 -17.42
C GLU A 715 23.47 3.07 -17.76
N HIS A 716 23.19 2.23 -16.76
CA HIS A 716 22.33 1.05 -16.91
C HIS A 716 20.89 1.44 -17.18
N GLU A 717 20.38 2.43 -16.43
CA GLU A 717 19.05 2.99 -16.61
C GLU A 717 18.85 3.55 -18.03
N GLN A 718 19.80 4.35 -18.53
CA GLN A 718 19.73 4.89 -19.89
C GLN A 718 19.79 3.78 -20.95
N ALA A 719 20.59 2.73 -20.74
CA ALA A 719 20.65 1.61 -21.67
C ALA A 719 19.31 0.88 -21.77
N LEU A 720 18.57 0.73 -20.67
CA LEU A 720 17.21 0.17 -20.67
C LEU A 720 16.22 1.08 -21.40
N VAL A 721 16.25 2.38 -21.13
CA VAL A 721 15.38 3.38 -21.79
C VAL A 721 15.59 3.36 -23.30
N ASP A 722 16.85 3.35 -23.75
CA ASP A 722 17.22 3.31 -25.16
C ASP A 722 16.80 1.98 -25.81
N PHE A 723 16.95 0.86 -25.10
CA PHE A 723 16.52 -0.45 -25.56
C PHE A 723 15.01 -0.51 -25.78
N VAL A 724 14.21 -0.08 -24.79
CA VAL A 724 12.73 -0.03 -24.90
C VAL A 724 12.31 0.82 -26.11
N HIS A 725 12.89 2.01 -26.27
CA HIS A 725 12.62 2.86 -27.43
C HIS A 725 12.98 2.16 -28.75
N ALA A 726 14.13 1.49 -28.82
CA ALA A 726 14.59 0.83 -30.04
C ALA A 726 13.76 -0.42 -30.44
N ILE A 727 13.23 -1.18 -29.47
CA ILE A 727 12.41 -2.36 -29.77
C ILE A 727 10.97 -1.99 -30.12
N LEU A 728 10.45 -0.88 -29.59
CA LEU A 728 9.06 -0.46 -29.78
C LEU A 728 8.88 0.57 -30.91
N ARG A 729 9.96 1.07 -31.51
CA ARG A 729 9.87 1.95 -32.67
C ARG A 729 9.22 1.23 -33.85
N GLU A 730 8.09 1.76 -34.33
CA GLU A 730 7.41 1.27 -35.54
C GLU A 730 8.32 1.43 -36.77
N SER A 731 8.54 0.33 -37.49
CA SER A 731 9.26 0.31 -38.76
C SER A 731 8.99 -1.01 -39.48
N PRO A 732 8.92 -1.01 -40.84
CA PRO A 732 8.79 -2.24 -41.63
C PRO A 732 9.95 -3.23 -41.44
N GLU A 733 11.09 -2.78 -40.92
CA GLU A 733 12.26 -3.60 -40.62
C GLU A 733 12.25 -4.15 -39.18
N ASN A 734 11.29 -3.73 -38.34
CA ASN A 734 11.19 -4.19 -36.96
C ASN A 734 10.54 -5.58 -36.87
N ARG A 735 11.35 -6.60 -37.13
CA ARG A 735 10.95 -8.02 -37.06
C ARG A 735 10.33 -8.42 -35.72
N PHE A 736 10.77 -7.81 -34.62
CA PHE A 736 10.18 -8.04 -33.29
C PHE A 736 8.70 -7.64 -33.25
N LEU A 737 8.35 -6.42 -33.66
CA LEU A 737 6.94 -5.97 -33.62
C LEU A 737 6.04 -6.76 -34.58
N GLN A 738 6.57 -7.19 -35.74
CA GLN A 738 5.81 -7.99 -36.71
C GLN A 738 5.36 -9.33 -36.14
N ASP A 739 6.20 -9.99 -35.35
CA ASP A 739 5.90 -11.26 -34.69
C ASP A 739 5.20 -11.06 -33.33
N PHE A 740 5.56 -10.01 -32.59
CA PHE A 740 4.99 -9.69 -31.29
C PHE A 740 3.51 -9.33 -31.37
N LYS A 741 3.08 -8.47 -32.30
CA LYS A 741 1.69 -7.97 -32.36
C LYS A 741 0.65 -9.09 -32.54
N PRO A 742 0.81 -10.06 -33.46
CA PRO A 742 -0.11 -11.20 -33.57
C PRO A 742 -0.18 -12.05 -32.30
N PHE A 743 0.96 -12.33 -31.67
CA PHE A 743 1.01 -13.10 -30.43
C PHE A 743 0.37 -12.33 -29.26
N ALA A 744 0.66 -11.04 -29.12
CA ALA A 744 0.02 -10.15 -28.15
C ALA A 744 -1.51 -10.11 -28.33
N ARG A 745 -2.02 -10.10 -29.57
CA ARG A 745 -3.47 -10.15 -29.84
C ARG A 745 -4.10 -11.47 -29.38
N LYS A 746 -3.43 -12.61 -29.64
CA LYS A 746 -3.87 -13.93 -29.15
C LYS A 746 -3.91 -13.96 -27.61
N ILE A 747 -2.87 -13.47 -26.95
CA ILE A 747 -2.80 -13.36 -25.50
C ILE A 747 -3.88 -12.42 -24.95
N ALA A 748 -4.13 -11.29 -25.62
CA ALA A 748 -5.16 -10.33 -25.22
C ALA A 748 -6.58 -10.94 -25.28
N TYR A 749 -6.88 -11.71 -26.33
CA TYR A 749 -8.18 -12.38 -26.48
C TYR A 749 -8.45 -13.40 -25.36
N HIS A 750 -7.51 -14.32 -25.12
CA HIS A 750 -7.63 -15.29 -24.02
C HIS A 750 -7.59 -14.62 -22.64
N GLY A 751 -6.82 -13.54 -22.50
CA GLY A 751 -6.80 -12.71 -21.31
C GLY A 751 -8.14 -12.02 -21.04
N ALA A 752 -8.84 -11.55 -22.07
CA ALA A 752 -10.18 -10.97 -21.94
C ALA A 752 -11.20 -12.00 -21.42
N LEU A 753 -11.16 -13.24 -21.93
CA LEU A 753 -11.98 -14.34 -21.42
C LEU A 753 -11.67 -14.69 -19.95
N ASN A 754 -10.39 -14.74 -19.59
CA ASN A 754 -9.96 -14.92 -18.19
C ASN A 754 -10.48 -13.77 -17.30
N SER A 755 -10.42 -12.53 -17.77
CA SER A 755 -10.93 -11.36 -17.04
C SER A 755 -12.45 -11.39 -16.83
N LEU A 756 -13.22 -11.77 -17.85
CA LEU A 756 -14.67 -11.94 -17.72
C LEU A 756 -15.02 -13.06 -16.74
N SER A 757 -14.32 -14.19 -16.83
CA SER A 757 -14.44 -15.31 -15.88
C SER A 757 -14.14 -14.84 -14.46
N GLN A 758 -13.04 -14.11 -14.25
CA GLN A 758 -12.61 -13.60 -12.94
C GLN A 758 -13.65 -12.64 -12.35
N LEU A 759 -14.23 -11.78 -13.19
CA LEU A 759 -15.27 -10.84 -12.80
C LEU A 759 -16.51 -11.57 -12.28
N VAL A 760 -16.98 -12.61 -12.98
CA VAL A 760 -18.14 -13.41 -12.53
C VAL A 760 -17.82 -14.16 -11.23
N VAL A 761 -16.63 -14.77 -11.10
CA VAL A 761 -16.20 -15.42 -9.85
C VAL A 761 -16.20 -14.43 -8.69
N LYS A 762 -15.64 -13.23 -8.88
CA LYS A 762 -15.63 -12.16 -7.88
C LYS A 762 -17.04 -11.73 -7.45
N LEU A 763 -17.95 -11.58 -8.41
CA LEU A 763 -19.32 -11.16 -8.18
C LEU A 763 -20.15 -12.20 -7.42
N ALA A 764 -19.88 -13.49 -7.60
CA ALA A 764 -20.67 -14.57 -7.00
C ALA A 764 -20.04 -15.21 -5.74
N SER A 765 -18.75 -14.95 -5.50
CA SER A 765 -18.04 -15.48 -4.32
C SER A 765 -18.55 -14.86 -3.00
N PRO A 766 -18.39 -15.56 -1.86
CA PRO A 766 -18.58 -14.98 -0.52
C PRO A 766 -17.64 -13.79 -0.28
N GLY A 767 -18.04 -12.81 0.54
CA GLY A 767 -17.30 -11.56 0.73
C GLY A 767 -17.95 -10.36 0.03
N VAL A 768 -17.39 -9.17 0.18
CA VAL A 768 -17.84 -7.91 -0.43
C VAL A 768 -17.08 -7.66 -1.74
N ALA A 769 -17.76 -7.47 -2.88
CA ALA A 769 -17.09 -7.30 -4.17
C ALA A 769 -16.50 -5.88 -4.33
N ASP A 770 -15.17 -5.75 -4.42
CA ASP A 770 -14.49 -4.44 -4.45
C ASP A 770 -13.93 -4.08 -5.83
N PHE A 771 -14.25 -2.90 -6.35
CA PHE A 771 -13.85 -2.43 -7.68
C PHE A 771 -12.96 -1.21 -7.60
N TYR A 772 -11.85 -1.21 -8.33
CA TYR A 772 -10.97 -0.05 -8.43
C TYR A 772 -11.38 0.83 -9.60
N GLN A 773 -11.22 2.16 -9.46
CA GLN A 773 -11.61 3.09 -10.50
C GLN A 773 -11.05 2.75 -11.88
N GLY A 774 -11.94 2.65 -12.88
CA GLY A 774 -11.60 2.38 -14.28
C GLY A 774 -11.65 0.90 -14.69
N THR A 775 -11.82 -0.03 -13.75
CA THR A 775 -11.88 -1.48 -14.01
C THR A 775 -13.19 -1.98 -14.61
N GLU A 776 -14.16 -1.08 -14.86
CA GLU A 776 -15.39 -1.38 -15.62
C GLU A 776 -15.10 -1.72 -17.08
N SER A 777 -13.94 -1.32 -17.58
CA SER A 777 -13.39 -1.70 -18.89
C SER A 777 -12.01 -2.35 -18.71
N TRP A 778 -11.30 -2.59 -19.81
CA TRP A 778 -9.95 -3.17 -19.77
C TRP A 778 -8.98 -2.20 -19.09
N ASP A 779 -8.52 -2.55 -17.90
CA ASP A 779 -7.50 -1.83 -17.16
C ASP A 779 -6.14 -2.45 -17.48
N LEU A 780 -5.29 -1.73 -18.22
CA LEU A 780 -3.95 -2.17 -18.63
C LEU A 780 -2.84 -1.35 -17.97
N ARG A 781 -3.10 -0.85 -16.76
CA ARG A 781 -2.14 -0.07 -15.97
C ARG A 781 -1.21 -0.97 -15.17
N LEU A 782 0.02 -0.51 -14.99
CA LEU A 782 1.08 -1.14 -14.21
C LEU A 782 1.12 -0.54 -12.79
N VAL A 783 2.17 -0.84 -12.04
CA VAL A 783 2.39 -0.34 -10.68
C VAL A 783 2.33 1.19 -10.61
N ASP A 784 1.94 1.73 -9.45
CA ASP A 784 2.04 3.15 -9.08
C ASP A 784 3.32 3.81 -9.65
N PRO A 785 3.25 4.99 -10.30
CA PRO A 785 2.07 5.86 -10.48
C PRO A 785 1.19 5.53 -11.70
N ASP A 786 1.45 4.46 -12.45
CA ASP A 786 0.67 4.16 -13.66
C ASP A 786 -0.78 3.77 -13.32
N ASN A 787 -1.02 3.00 -12.26
CA ASN A 787 -2.37 2.69 -11.76
C ASN A 787 -3.09 3.87 -11.08
N ARG A 788 -2.45 5.04 -10.95
CA ARG A 788 -3.03 6.26 -10.37
C ARG A 788 -3.43 7.30 -11.44
N GLN A 789 -3.26 6.96 -12.71
CA GLN A 789 -3.68 7.83 -13.81
C GLN A 789 -5.19 8.12 -13.75
N PRO A 790 -5.63 9.33 -14.15
CA PRO A 790 -7.04 9.71 -14.15
C PRO A 790 -7.90 8.76 -14.97
N VAL A 791 -9.15 8.56 -14.54
CA VAL A 791 -10.16 7.77 -15.26
C VAL A 791 -11.12 8.72 -15.95
N ASN A 792 -11.39 8.49 -17.23
CA ASN A 792 -12.37 9.27 -17.99
C ASN A 792 -13.80 8.78 -17.71
N PHE A 793 -14.42 9.30 -16.64
CA PHE A 793 -15.78 8.92 -16.25
C PHE A 793 -16.87 9.37 -17.23
N HIS A 794 -16.63 10.42 -18.02
CA HIS A 794 -17.54 10.80 -19.11
C HIS A 794 -17.67 9.66 -20.12
N GLN A 795 -16.53 9.13 -20.59
CA GLN A 795 -16.50 7.98 -21.50
C GLN A 795 -17.16 6.76 -20.87
N ARG A 796 -16.98 6.52 -19.57
CA ARG A 796 -17.62 5.39 -18.86
C ARG A 796 -19.14 5.53 -18.79
N ARG A 797 -19.67 6.75 -18.63
CA ARG A 797 -21.11 7.02 -18.66
C ARG A 797 -21.70 6.82 -20.04
N GLU A 798 -21.03 7.30 -21.10
CA GLU A 798 -21.47 7.08 -22.49
C GLU A 798 -21.46 5.59 -22.84
N MET A 799 -20.44 4.88 -22.39
CA MET A 799 -20.31 3.43 -22.56
C MET A 799 -21.47 2.69 -21.89
N LEU A 800 -21.82 3.04 -20.65
CA LEU A 800 -22.95 2.45 -19.92
C LEU A 800 -24.29 2.76 -20.61
N ALA A 801 -24.51 4.01 -21.00
CA ALA A 801 -25.72 4.43 -21.71
C ALA A 801 -25.88 3.70 -23.06
N SER A 802 -24.79 3.41 -23.77
CA SER A 802 -24.83 2.67 -25.04
C SER A 802 -25.37 1.23 -24.90
N LEU A 803 -25.23 0.64 -23.71
CA LEU A 803 -25.76 -0.70 -23.41
C LEU A 803 -27.29 -0.71 -23.25
N GLU A 804 -27.90 0.42 -22.87
CA GLU A 804 -29.35 0.50 -22.60
C GLU A 804 -30.20 0.74 -23.85
N HIS A 805 -29.66 1.46 -24.85
CA HIS A 805 -30.42 1.92 -26.01
C HIS A 805 -30.64 0.85 -27.12
N GLY A 806 -30.58 -0.44 -26.78
CA GLY A 806 -30.85 -1.56 -27.71
C GLY A 806 -29.82 -1.76 -28.83
N SER A 807 -28.71 -1.01 -28.84
CA SER A 807 -27.67 -1.08 -29.88
C SER A 807 -26.64 -2.21 -29.68
N ALA A 808 -26.56 -2.75 -28.45
CA ALA A 808 -25.55 -3.72 -28.04
C ALA A 808 -26.16 -5.13 -27.92
N THR A 809 -26.27 -5.87 -29.03
CA THR A 809 -26.54 -7.31 -28.96
C THR A 809 -25.32 -8.03 -28.37
N LEU A 810 -25.51 -9.17 -27.69
CA LEU A 810 -24.40 -9.97 -27.17
C LEU A 810 -23.38 -10.34 -28.26
N ALA A 811 -23.87 -10.66 -29.46
CA ALA A 811 -23.01 -10.93 -30.61
C ALA A 811 -22.14 -9.71 -31.00
N ASN A 812 -22.68 -8.49 -30.93
CA ASN A 812 -21.92 -7.26 -31.19
C ASN A 812 -20.86 -7.03 -30.10
N LEU A 813 -21.23 -7.22 -28.83
CA LEU A 813 -20.30 -7.07 -27.70
C LEU A 813 -19.12 -8.05 -27.78
N LEU A 814 -19.38 -9.29 -28.18
CA LEU A 814 -18.34 -10.31 -28.36
C LEU A 814 -17.48 -10.05 -29.61
N ALA A 815 -18.09 -9.59 -30.71
CA ALA A 815 -17.36 -9.26 -31.94
C ALA A 815 -16.45 -8.03 -31.79
N ASN A 816 -16.79 -7.10 -30.89
CA ASN A 816 -16.03 -5.88 -30.59
C ASN A 816 -15.52 -5.88 -29.16
N TRP A 817 -15.09 -7.04 -28.65
CA TRP A 817 -14.65 -7.18 -27.26
C TRP A 817 -13.52 -6.19 -26.91
N GLU A 818 -12.74 -5.75 -27.90
CA GLU A 818 -11.62 -4.81 -27.75
C GLU A 818 -12.01 -3.48 -27.08
N ASP A 819 -13.24 -2.99 -27.28
CA ASP A 819 -13.70 -1.71 -26.71
C ASP A 819 -14.11 -1.79 -25.22
N GLY A 820 -14.15 -3.00 -24.67
CA GLY A 820 -14.44 -3.28 -23.27
C GLY A 820 -15.91 -3.22 -22.87
N ARG A 821 -16.85 -2.93 -23.79
CA ARG A 821 -18.29 -2.88 -23.49
C ARG A 821 -18.81 -4.20 -22.96
N VAL A 822 -18.24 -5.31 -23.41
CA VAL A 822 -18.54 -6.65 -22.90
C VAL A 822 -18.22 -6.79 -21.39
N LYS A 823 -17.11 -6.21 -20.91
CA LYS A 823 -16.75 -6.25 -19.48
C LYS A 823 -17.70 -5.39 -18.64
N MET A 824 -18.01 -4.19 -19.12
CA MET A 824 -18.98 -3.30 -18.46
C MET A 824 -20.38 -3.92 -18.42
N TYR A 825 -20.79 -4.62 -19.49
CA TYR A 825 -22.06 -5.35 -19.54
C TYR A 825 -22.14 -6.43 -18.46
N VAL A 826 -21.11 -7.30 -18.35
CA VAL A 826 -21.04 -8.33 -17.30
C VAL A 826 -21.02 -7.72 -15.91
N MET A 827 -20.26 -6.63 -15.73
CA MET A 827 -20.18 -5.92 -14.45
C MET A 827 -21.55 -5.37 -14.03
N LYS A 828 -22.25 -4.64 -14.92
CA LYS A 828 -23.58 -4.06 -14.67
C LYS A 828 -24.57 -5.13 -14.24
N HIS A 829 -24.78 -6.16 -15.07
CA HIS A 829 -25.80 -7.18 -14.81
C HIS A 829 -25.46 -8.01 -13.56
N GLY A 830 -24.19 -8.35 -13.38
CA GLY A 830 -23.77 -9.11 -12.21
C GLY A 830 -23.83 -8.31 -10.91
N LEU A 831 -23.53 -6.99 -10.93
CA LEU A 831 -23.70 -6.12 -9.78
C LEU A 831 -25.18 -5.89 -9.45
N GLN A 832 -26.04 -5.69 -10.44
CA GLN A 832 -27.49 -5.55 -10.25
C GLN A 832 -28.11 -6.83 -9.69
N PHE A 833 -27.72 -8.00 -10.20
CA PHE A 833 -28.07 -9.28 -9.60
C PHE A 833 -27.59 -9.38 -8.16
N ARG A 834 -26.32 -9.00 -7.92
CA ARG A 834 -25.73 -9.09 -6.60
C ARG A 834 -26.41 -8.17 -5.57
N LYS A 835 -26.80 -6.97 -5.98
CA LYS A 835 -27.56 -6.01 -5.16
C LYS A 835 -28.95 -6.57 -4.83
N SER A 836 -29.68 -7.08 -5.83
CA SER A 836 -31.03 -7.65 -5.65
C SER A 836 -31.07 -8.99 -4.91
N HIS A 837 -29.96 -9.72 -4.87
CA HIS A 837 -29.82 -11.01 -4.19
C HIS A 837 -28.72 -10.96 -3.12
N ALA A 838 -28.61 -9.83 -2.42
CA ALA A 838 -27.55 -9.59 -1.44
C ALA A 838 -27.48 -10.68 -0.35
N SER A 839 -28.64 -11.11 0.16
CA SER A 839 -28.71 -12.19 1.16
C SER A 839 -28.15 -13.52 0.64
N LEU A 840 -28.44 -13.88 -0.62
CA LEU A 840 -27.91 -15.09 -1.26
C LEU A 840 -26.38 -15.05 -1.35
N LEU A 841 -25.82 -13.91 -1.80
CA LEU A 841 -24.38 -13.83 -2.09
C LEU A 841 -23.51 -13.43 -0.90
N LEU A 842 -24.07 -12.78 0.12
CA LEU A 842 -23.36 -12.47 1.36
C LEU A 842 -23.50 -13.61 2.39
N LYS A 843 -24.69 -14.17 2.56
CA LYS A 843 -25.00 -15.12 3.64
C LYS A 843 -25.26 -16.56 3.16
N GLY A 844 -25.46 -16.79 1.86
CA GLY A 844 -25.75 -18.12 1.34
C GLY A 844 -24.57 -19.09 1.42
N ASP A 845 -24.89 -20.37 1.58
CA ASP A 845 -23.95 -21.49 1.56
C ASP A 845 -23.10 -21.46 0.29
N TYR A 846 -21.88 -22.00 0.34
CA TYR A 846 -21.00 -22.15 -0.83
C TYR A 846 -20.82 -23.63 -1.18
N PHE A 847 -21.19 -24.02 -2.41
CA PHE A 847 -21.08 -25.39 -2.91
C PHE A 847 -20.14 -25.47 -4.11
N PRO A 848 -18.95 -26.07 -4.01
CA PRO A 848 -18.17 -26.39 -5.19
C PRO A 848 -18.90 -27.45 -6.03
N MET A 849 -19.00 -27.25 -7.34
CA MET A 849 -19.63 -28.22 -8.24
C MET A 849 -18.56 -29.12 -8.85
N GLN A 850 -18.90 -30.39 -9.06
CA GLN A 850 -18.08 -31.30 -9.83
C GLN A 850 -18.32 -31.07 -11.32
N VAL A 851 -17.24 -31.11 -12.11
CA VAL A 851 -17.30 -31.08 -13.58
C VAL A 851 -16.73 -32.39 -14.10
N GLU A 852 -17.41 -33.00 -15.06
CA GLU A 852 -17.00 -34.26 -15.67
C GLU A 852 -16.86 -34.07 -17.19
N GLY A 853 -16.00 -34.87 -17.82
CA GLY A 853 -15.77 -34.87 -19.27
C GLY A 853 -14.39 -34.32 -19.69
N PRO A 854 -14.14 -34.22 -21.01
CA PRO A 854 -12.79 -33.97 -21.56
C PRO A 854 -12.20 -32.60 -21.19
N HIS A 855 -13.04 -31.62 -20.88
CA HIS A 855 -12.61 -30.26 -20.51
C HIS A 855 -12.89 -29.92 -19.03
N GLN A 856 -13.01 -30.91 -18.15
CA GLN A 856 -13.33 -30.67 -16.72
C GLN A 856 -12.38 -29.66 -16.04
N ASP A 857 -11.09 -29.71 -16.35
CA ASP A 857 -10.08 -28.81 -15.76
C ASP A 857 -10.13 -27.39 -16.36
N CYS A 858 -10.87 -27.20 -17.44
CA CYS A 858 -11.05 -25.91 -18.15
C CYS A 858 -12.31 -25.16 -17.70
N VAL A 859 -13.03 -25.65 -16.68
CA VAL A 859 -14.27 -25.05 -16.20
C VAL A 859 -14.21 -24.87 -14.69
N ILE A 860 -14.62 -23.69 -14.22
CA ILE A 860 -14.86 -23.39 -12.81
C ILE A 860 -16.37 -23.40 -12.60
N ALA A 861 -16.83 -24.22 -11.65
CA ALA A 861 -18.24 -24.27 -11.30
C ALA A 861 -18.46 -24.32 -9.78
N PHE A 862 -19.32 -23.44 -9.28
CA PHE A 862 -19.77 -23.44 -7.89
C PHE A 862 -21.16 -22.80 -7.78
N ALA A 863 -21.90 -23.15 -6.74
CA ALA A 863 -23.22 -22.61 -6.47
C ALA A 863 -23.30 -21.89 -5.11
N ARG A 864 -24.22 -20.93 -5.01
CA ARG A 864 -24.65 -20.33 -3.74
C ARG A 864 -26.09 -20.69 -3.47
N ARG A 865 -26.44 -20.88 -2.20
CA ARG A 865 -27.81 -21.20 -1.79
C ARG A 865 -28.22 -20.47 -0.52
N PHE A 866 -29.39 -19.86 -0.52
CA PHE A 866 -29.97 -19.24 0.68
C PHE A 866 -31.49 -19.33 0.63
N ARG A 867 -32.11 -19.95 1.64
CA ARG A 867 -33.58 -20.06 1.80
C ARG A 867 -34.35 -20.52 0.53
N GLY A 868 -33.74 -21.35 -0.31
CA GLY A 868 -34.36 -21.88 -1.54
C GLY A 868 -33.97 -21.15 -2.83
N ASP A 869 -33.35 -19.97 -2.73
CA ASP A 869 -32.72 -19.30 -3.86
C ASP A 869 -31.37 -19.93 -4.16
N TRP A 870 -31.07 -20.06 -5.45
CA TRP A 870 -29.83 -20.62 -5.96
C TRP A 870 -29.21 -19.67 -6.98
N SER A 871 -27.88 -19.56 -6.92
CA SER A 871 -27.08 -19.11 -8.06
C SER A 871 -26.03 -20.15 -8.42
N LEU A 872 -25.77 -20.32 -9.70
CA LEU A 872 -24.77 -21.24 -10.23
C LEU A 872 -23.82 -20.48 -11.15
N VAL A 873 -22.53 -20.54 -10.82
CA VAL A 873 -21.44 -20.02 -11.64
C VAL A 873 -20.92 -21.14 -12.50
N VAL A 874 -20.79 -20.89 -13.80
CA VAL A 874 -20.06 -21.76 -14.73
C VAL A 874 -19.24 -20.85 -15.63
N VAL A 875 -17.91 -20.90 -15.51
CA VAL A 875 -17.01 -20.00 -16.24
C VAL A 875 -15.76 -20.74 -16.71
N PRO A 876 -15.14 -20.33 -17.83
CA PRO A 876 -13.99 -21.01 -18.37
C PRO A 876 -12.71 -20.62 -17.62
N ARG A 877 -11.75 -21.53 -17.62
CA ARG A 877 -10.33 -21.32 -17.35
C ARG A 877 -9.53 -22.09 -18.41
N PHE A 878 -8.26 -21.77 -18.58
CA PHE A 878 -7.42 -22.37 -19.62
C PHE A 878 -8.03 -22.24 -21.02
N THR A 879 -8.38 -21.00 -21.35
CA THR A 879 -9.26 -20.68 -22.48
C THR A 879 -8.64 -21.05 -23.83
N SER A 880 -7.32 -21.18 -23.93
CA SER A 880 -6.66 -21.64 -25.16
C SER A 880 -6.93 -23.10 -25.51
N ARG A 881 -7.42 -23.90 -24.54
CA ARG A 881 -7.85 -25.30 -24.73
C ARG A 881 -9.34 -25.46 -24.98
N LEU A 882 -10.12 -24.42 -24.73
CA LEU A 882 -11.58 -24.46 -24.81
C LEU A 882 -12.11 -23.71 -26.04
N PHE A 883 -11.43 -22.65 -26.45
CA PHE A 883 -11.83 -21.82 -27.60
C PHE A 883 -10.81 -21.93 -28.74
N GLY A 884 -11.31 -22.13 -29.96
CA GLY A 884 -10.54 -22.10 -31.19
C GLY A 884 -10.12 -20.68 -31.58
N ALA A 885 -9.32 -20.57 -32.65
CA ALA A 885 -8.85 -19.27 -33.16
C ALA A 885 -9.98 -18.40 -33.73
N ASP A 886 -11.14 -18.99 -34.06
CA ASP A 886 -12.36 -18.32 -34.47
C ASP A 886 -13.22 -17.85 -33.27
N GLY A 887 -12.74 -18.08 -32.04
CA GLY A 887 -13.41 -17.71 -30.80
C GLY A 887 -14.59 -18.58 -30.42
N ARG A 888 -14.80 -19.71 -31.12
CA ARG A 888 -15.86 -20.67 -30.82
C ARG A 888 -15.33 -21.79 -29.94
N LEU A 889 -16.23 -22.45 -29.20
CA LEU A 889 -15.89 -23.66 -28.46
C LEU A 889 -15.32 -24.73 -29.40
N ILE A 890 -14.25 -25.38 -28.96
CA ILE A 890 -13.71 -26.54 -29.65
C ILE A 890 -14.76 -27.68 -29.55
N PRO A 891 -15.20 -28.26 -30.68
CA PRO A 891 -16.23 -29.28 -30.67
C PRO A 891 -15.75 -30.57 -30.02
N VAL A 892 -16.63 -31.19 -29.24
CA VAL A 892 -16.46 -32.53 -28.64
C VAL A 892 -17.37 -33.54 -29.32
N ASN A 893 -17.03 -34.83 -29.25
CA ASN A 893 -17.89 -35.87 -29.81
C ASN A 893 -19.22 -35.95 -29.05
N PRO A 894 -20.35 -36.22 -29.73
CA PRO A 894 -21.63 -36.45 -29.06
C PRO A 894 -21.54 -37.59 -28.03
N GLY A 895 -22.02 -37.35 -26.81
CA GLY A 895 -21.93 -38.27 -25.66
C GLY A 895 -20.66 -38.12 -24.82
N GLU A 896 -19.66 -37.36 -25.27
CA GLU A 896 -18.45 -37.02 -24.52
C GLU A 896 -18.47 -35.56 -24.03
N GLU A 897 -19.65 -34.96 -23.90
CA GLU A 897 -19.74 -33.54 -23.54
C GLU A 897 -19.22 -33.30 -22.12
N THR A 898 -18.61 -32.13 -21.91
CA THR A 898 -18.27 -31.68 -20.55
C THR A 898 -19.53 -31.22 -19.84
N ARG A 899 -19.75 -31.71 -18.61
CA ARG A 899 -20.99 -31.52 -17.85
C ARG A 899 -20.70 -31.05 -16.44
N VAL A 900 -21.52 -30.13 -15.93
CA VAL A 900 -21.53 -29.74 -14.51
C VAL A 900 -22.53 -30.64 -13.79
N VAL A 901 -22.08 -31.32 -12.74
CA VAL A 901 -22.91 -32.21 -11.91
C VAL A 901 -23.56 -31.37 -10.80
N LEU A 902 -24.89 -31.41 -10.74
CA LEU A 902 -25.70 -30.67 -9.78
C LEU A 902 -26.16 -31.57 -8.64
N PRO A 903 -26.28 -31.05 -7.40
CA PRO A 903 -26.86 -31.78 -6.29
C PRO A 903 -28.34 -32.10 -6.55
N LYS A 904 -28.88 -33.13 -5.88
CA LYS A 904 -30.28 -33.59 -6.09
C LYS A 904 -31.32 -32.52 -5.75
N GLU A 905 -30.97 -31.62 -4.84
CA GLU A 905 -31.80 -30.51 -4.40
C GLU A 905 -31.70 -29.29 -5.32
N ALA A 906 -30.87 -29.35 -6.37
CA ALA A 906 -30.74 -28.27 -7.32
C ALA A 906 -32.03 -28.07 -8.14
N PRO A 907 -32.34 -26.82 -8.50
CA PRO A 907 -33.42 -26.52 -9.43
C PRO A 907 -33.20 -27.18 -10.79
N LYS A 908 -34.31 -27.56 -11.45
CA LYS A 908 -34.28 -28.12 -12.80
C LYS A 908 -34.12 -27.07 -13.91
N GLN A 909 -34.57 -25.85 -13.63
CA GLN A 909 -34.56 -24.74 -14.59
C GLN A 909 -33.63 -23.65 -14.09
N TRP A 910 -32.80 -23.16 -15.00
CA TRP A 910 -31.78 -22.15 -14.76
C TRP A 910 -31.89 -21.02 -15.78
N PHE A 911 -31.82 -19.79 -15.28
CA PHE A 911 -31.97 -18.58 -16.07
C PHE A 911 -30.62 -17.85 -16.15
N PRO A 912 -30.07 -17.64 -17.36
CA PRO A 912 -28.85 -16.86 -17.53
C PRO A 912 -29.09 -15.37 -17.25
N ILE A 913 -28.23 -14.78 -16.42
CA ILE A 913 -28.37 -13.37 -15.98
C ILE A 913 -27.81 -12.39 -17.01
N PHE A 914 -26.90 -12.86 -17.87
CA PHE A 914 -26.30 -12.06 -18.94
C PHE A 914 -27.08 -12.15 -20.25
N GLU A 915 -28.29 -12.73 -20.23
CA GLU A 915 -29.12 -12.91 -21.43
C GLU A 915 -30.59 -12.58 -21.10
N ASP A 916 -31.01 -11.32 -21.32
CA ASP A 916 -32.37 -10.85 -20.99
C ASP A 916 -33.50 -11.64 -21.68
N GLN A 917 -33.20 -12.34 -22.78
CA GLN A 917 -34.11 -13.27 -23.50
C GLN A 917 -33.44 -14.63 -23.77
N GLY A 918 -32.48 -15.02 -22.92
CA GLY A 918 -31.75 -16.27 -23.05
C GLY A 918 -32.67 -17.48 -22.97
N GLN A 919 -32.30 -18.56 -23.66
CA GLN A 919 -33.01 -19.82 -23.56
C GLN A 919 -32.85 -20.36 -22.13
N THR A 920 -33.95 -20.67 -21.46
CA THR A 920 -33.92 -21.37 -20.16
C THR A 920 -33.12 -22.66 -20.31
N LEU A 921 -32.14 -22.84 -19.44
CA LEU A 921 -31.33 -24.05 -19.39
C LEU A 921 -32.03 -25.05 -18.49
N GLU A 922 -32.36 -26.22 -19.04
CA GLU A 922 -32.94 -27.32 -18.26
C GLU A 922 -31.87 -28.37 -17.94
N SER A 923 -31.72 -28.70 -16.66
CA SER A 923 -30.82 -29.77 -16.24
C SER A 923 -31.44 -31.13 -16.57
N THR A 924 -30.67 -32.01 -17.19
CA THR A 924 -31.05 -33.41 -17.46
C THR A 924 -30.20 -34.33 -16.61
N ASP A 925 -30.85 -35.27 -15.91
CA ASP A 925 -30.20 -36.18 -14.94
C ASP A 925 -29.32 -35.45 -13.90
N ASN A 926 -29.77 -34.28 -13.44
CA ASN A 926 -29.01 -33.36 -12.56
C ASN A 926 -27.67 -32.91 -13.14
N THR A 927 -27.58 -32.78 -14.47
CA THR A 927 -26.39 -32.23 -15.14
C THR A 927 -26.74 -31.09 -16.09
N LEU A 928 -25.78 -30.18 -16.29
CA LEU A 928 -25.83 -29.14 -17.33
C LEU A 928 -24.65 -29.32 -18.28
N VAL A 929 -24.92 -29.32 -19.59
CA VAL A 929 -23.90 -29.43 -20.62
C VAL A 929 -23.21 -28.07 -20.79
N VAL A 930 -21.89 -28.03 -20.63
CA VAL A 930 -21.10 -26.79 -20.70
C VAL A 930 -21.21 -26.12 -22.08
N GLY A 931 -21.29 -26.91 -23.14
CA GLY A 931 -21.49 -26.39 -24.51
C GLY A 931 -22.80 -25.62 -24.69
N ASP A 932 -23.85 -25.99 -23.95
CA ASP A 932 -25.13 -25.27 -23.97
C ASP A 932 -25.05 -24.00 -23.13
N VAL A 933 -24.37 -24.07 -21.98
CA VAL A 933 -24.15 -22.93 -21.09
C VAL A 933 -23.36 -21.80 -21.78
N PHE A 934 -22.35 -22.14 -22.59
CA PHE A 934 -21.52 -21.17 -23.29
C PHE A 934 -21.96 -20.88 -24.73
N ARG A 935 -23.15 -21.32 -25.13
CA ARG A 935 -23.61 -21.23 -26.51
C ARG A 935 -23.72 -19.78 -26.99
N SER A 936 -24.32 -18.91 -26.19
CA SER A 936 -24.57 -17.50 -26.54
C SER A 936 -23.52 -16.55 -25.97
N PHE A 937 -22.93 -16.90 -24.82
CA PHE A 937 -22.00 -16.05 -24.09
C PHE A 937 -20.93 -16.88 -23.37
N PRO A 938 -19.65 -16.45 -23.34
CA PRO A 938 -18.54 -17.31 -22.89
C PRO A 938 -18.43 -17.48 -21.37
N VAL A 939 -19.28 -16.83 -20.58
CA VAL A 939 -19.33 -16.92 -19.11
C VAL A 939 -20.78 -16.98 -18.66
N ALA A 940 -21.07 -17.70 -17.57
CA ALA A 940 -22.43 -17.82 -17.06
C ALA A 940 -22.52 -17.59 -15.55
N LEU A 941 -23.49 -16.77 -15.19
CA LEU A 941 -24.08 -16.72 -13.85
C LEU A 941 -25.57 -17.01 -14.03
N LEU A 942 -26.03 -18.11 -13.43
CA LEU A 942 -27.38 -18.62 -13.56
C LEU A 942 -28.12 -18.47 -12.23
N CYS A 943 -29.43 -18.25 -12.28
CA CYS A 943 -30.31 -18.28 -11.09
C CYS A 943 -31.52 -19.17 -11.32
N ASN A 944 -32.22 -19.54 -10.24
CA ASN A 944 -33.44 -20.37 -10.32
C ASN A 944 -34.75 -19.57 -10.35
N THR A 945 -34.69 -18.25 -10.16
CA THR A 945 -35.85 -17.35 -10.17
C THR A 945 -35.53 -16.07 -10.95
N HIS A 946 -36.49 -15.58 -11.75
CA HIS A 946 -36.40 -14.28 -12.43
C HIS A 946 -36.70 -13.08 -11.51
N LYS A 947 -37.31 -13.32 -10.35
CA LYS A 947 -37.73 -12.27 -9.42
C LYS A 947 -36.78 -12.22 -8.23
N ALA A 948 -36.38 -11.01 -7.84
CA ALA A 948 -35.74 -10.79 -6.56
C ALA A 948 -36.62 -11.39 -5.44
N PRO A 949 -36.05 -12.12 -4.47
CA PRO A 949 -36.82 -12.67 -3.37
C PRO A 949 -37.53 -11.53 -2.61
N HIS A 950 -38.79 -11.75 -2.23
CA HIS A 950 -39.51 -10.84 -1.36
C HIS A 950 -38.80 -10.80 0.00
N GLU A 951 -38.27 -9.63 0.37
CA GLU A 951 -37.84 -9.35 1.74
C GLU A 951 -39.10 -9.27 2.62
N GLU A 952 -39.41 -10.34 3.34
CA GLU A 952 -40.21 -10.26 4.56
C GLU A 952 -39.23 -10.23 5.76
N ASP A 953 -39.38 -9.19 6.57
CA ASP A 953 -38.54 -8.63 7.65
C ASP A 953 -37.65 -9.59 8.48
#